data_AF-A0AAV5WAX7-F1
#
_entry.id   AF-A0AAV5WAX7-F1
#
_cell.length_a   1.000
_cell.length_b   1.000
_cell.length_c   1.000
_cell.angle_alpha   90.00
_cell.angle_beta   90.00
_cell.angle_gamma   90.00
#
_symmetry.space_group_name_H-M   'P 1'
#
loop_
_entity.id
_entity.type
_entity.pdbx_description
1 polymer ?
#
loop_
_entity_poly.entity_id
_entity_poly.type
_entity_poly.pdbx_seq_one_letter_code
_entity_poly.pdbx_strand_id
1 'polypeptide(L)'
;SSIDGGSVDALSWWSPSSRVMRCSRGWPRLCRAWRLIVCLTLSFISACIVYSYCALTELNEPSPAVATALSTVVVHKTRMPDTTRVHLNTTECFPSKSELVDFPNCRSKWDWMVDGWRTDQCYAKMGVNGTGCSIRRFLSTAEKHCPPLHGSTLNESRRMAEPNFSMEQLFSKLTDKAVNYEFMKQRMSRMWDSWKEAYRENVRLHPKTMANRTMLKIVLHLGFLTNTKFGELSSKGGPLGELVQWSDLIASLHILGHDLRISTQPDSVLRNIDAFARLAPCPNGNQVDLIFTDIMGLRLMQRKRRPFVVSNKCKLRLLDSFGTQAEFNTREYFNGHKSELGKSNPWGGHGLALRQFLSLYPHTHDNTFLGFVVNTHLNGTLNKTRSGVLVYGKEKYMWAKAEAAVRTAMEVTEVHATVADASDASSLPSGVINHRLLNELQFHELLSKVRVFLGLGFPFEGPAPLEAVAHGAIFINPRFDPPKGRLTEKFFAEKPTLRALTSQCPYLEDMGEPWVMTVDTNDTKALKDAIERAMMSDVTPRLPSELTASGMLLRVSIIVDRLNTCETMPVWPPPSALRERVGVAGASCESVCSSAGLRCDSALFPLVNKKERLVERMKCESIATTPSIVAPSKCTLQENSLLFSCSSSLAGTIRLCPCRDFLPDQRELCTQCL
;
A
#
# COMPACT_ATOMS: atom_id res chain seq x y z
N SER A 1 44.31 18.87 -37.24
CA SER A 1 44.40 20.33 -37.39
C SER A 1 43.23 20.95 -36.62
N SER A 2 43.35 21.24 -35.32
CA SER A 2 43.87 22.50 -34.75
C SER A 2 43.00 23.68 -35.23
N ILE A 3 42.26 24.46 -34.42
CA ILE A 3 42.67 25.24 -33.23
C ILE A 3 41.42 25.92 -32.61
N ASP A 4 41.40 26.03 -31.26
CA ASP A 4 40.85 27.04 -30.30
C ASP A 4 39.40 27.56 -30.34
N GLY A 5 38.76 27.94 -29.23
CA GLY A 5 39.20 28.02 -27.82
C GLY A 5 38.15 28.66 -26.90
N GLY A 6 38.49 28.66 -25.59
CA GLY A 6 37.95 29.36 -24.40
C GLY A 6 36.58 30.08 -24.45
N SER A 7 35.63 29.72 -23.57
CA SER A 7 35.52 30.16 -22.16
C SER A 7 34.90 31.56 -22.01
N VAL A 8 33.81 31.67 -21.23
CA VAL A 8 33.70 32.46 -19.99
C VAL A 8 32.23 32.56 -19.54
N ASP A 9 32.09 32.55 -18.22
CA ASP A 9 30.98 32.58 -17.27
C ASP A 9 29.72 33.44 -17.50
N ALA A 10 28.72 33.06 -16.69
CA ALA A 10 27.91 33.94 -15.83
C ALA A 10 26.40 34.07 -16.14
N LEU A 11 25.62 33.49 -15.23
CA LEU A 11 24.57 34.14 -14.43
C LEU A 11 23.64 35.15 -15.12
N SER A 12 22.35 34.81 -15.02
CA SER A 12 21.27 35.62 -14.42
C SER A 12 20.08 36.00 -15.32
N TRP A 13 18.91 35.55 -14.85
CA TRP A 13 17.64 36.29 -14.75
C TRP A 13 17.07 36.94 -16.01
N TRP A 14 16.13 36.27 -16.68
CA TRP A 14 15.15 36.95 -17.55
C TRP A 14 13.72 36.42 -17.36
N SER A 15 12.87 37.34 -16.92
CA SER A 15 11.49 37.59 -17.37
C SER A 15 11.39 39.13 -17.44
N PRO A 16 10.56 39.79 -18.28
CA PRO A 16 9.38 39.29 -18.98
C PRO A 16 9.23 39.79 -20.44
N SER A 17 8.08 39.44 -21.03
CA SER A 17 7.29 40.24 -22.00
C SER A 17 7.26 39.81 -23.49
N SER A 18 6.10 39.23 -23.83
CA SER A 18 5.23 39.55 -24.98
C SER A 18 5.86 39.88 -26.34
N ARG A 19 5.82 38.90 -27.26
CA ARG A 19 5.78 39.16 -28.71
C ARG A 19 4.34 39.38 -29.17
N VAL A 20 4.05 40.62 -29.58
CA VAL A 20 2.90 40.98 -30.41
C VAL A 20 3.29 40.80 -31.88
N MET A 21 2.54 39.98 -32.60
CA MET A 21 2.70 39.79 -34.05
C MET A 21 1.98 40.91 -34.81
N ARG A 22 2.68 41.58 -35.73
CA ARG A 22 2.13 42.54 -36.70
C ARG A 22 1.35 41.79 -37.79
N CYS A 23 0.13 42.25 -38.09
CA CYS A 23 -0.59 41.90 -39.32
C CYS A 23 -0.53 43.07 -40.31
N SER A 24 -0.04 42.80 -41.52
CA SER A 24 -0.09 43.71 -42.66
C SER A 24 -1.28 43.40 -43.58
N ARG A 25 -2.10 44.43 -43.79
CA ARG A 25 -2.97 44.77 -44.94
C ARG A 25 -3.72 43.66 -45.68
N GLY A 26 -5.03 43.61 -45.41
CA GLY A 26 -6.06 43.10 -46.31
C GLY A 26 -7.35 42.76 -45.56
N TRP A 27 -8.38 43.63 -45.65
CA TRP A 27 -9.80 43.49 -45.21
C TRP A 27 -10.26 44.38 -44.03
N PRO A 28 -10.90 45.54 -44.30
CA PRO A 28 -11.37 46.47 -43.26
C PRO A 28 -12.70 46.11 -42.58
N ARG A 29 -13.38 45.01 -42.93
CA ARG A 29 -14.73 44.70 -42.41
C ARG A 29 -14.81 43.58 -41.36
N LEU A 30 -13.78 42.74 -41.20
CA LEU A 30 -13.77 41.66 -40.21
C LEU A 30 -13.20 42.05 -38.83
N CYS A 31 -12.44 43.15 -38.72
CA CYS A 31 -11.88 43.60 -37.44
C CYS A 31 -12.88 44.32 -36.51
N ARG A 32 -14.00 44.86 -37.03
CA ARG A 32 -15.06 45.46 -36.18
C ARG A 32 -15.98 44.42 -35.55
N ALA A 33 -16.27 43.33 -36.25
CA ALA A 33 -17.09 42.22 -35.72
C ALA A 33 -16.37 41.47 -34.59
N TRP A 34 -15.05 41.24 -34.72
CA TRP A 34 -14.26 40.54 -33.71
C TRP A 34 -14.10 41.34 -32.41
N ARG A 35 -13.95 42.67 -32.47
CA ARG A 35 -13.91 43.51 -31.25
C ARG A 35 -15.26 43.58 -30.54
N LEU A 36 -16.38 43.54 -31.27
CA LEU A 36 -17.72 43.49 -30.66
C LEU A 36 -17.97 42.14 -29.96
N ILE A 37 -17.55 41.03 -30.57
CA ILE A 37 -17.73 39.67 -30.02
C ILE A 37 -16.84 39.47 -28.78
N VAL A 38 -15.61 39.98 -28.77
CA VAL A 38 -14.72 39.91 -27.60
C VAL A 38 -15.23 40.78 -26.44
N CYS A 39 -15.78 41.98 -26.72
CA CYS A 39 -16.40 42.80 -25.65
C CYS A 39 -17.71 42.21 -25.13
N LEU A 40 -18.55 41.60 -25.97
CA LEU A 40 -19.80 40.95 -25.54
C LEU A 40 -19.53 39.69 -24.72
N THR A 41 -18.49 38.91 -25.06
CA THR A 41 -18.12 37.70 -24.30
C THR A 41 -17.47 38.02 -22.95
N LEU A 42 -16.65 39.08 -22.87
CA LEU A 42 -16.09 39.54 -21.59
C LEU A 42 -17.16 40.13 -20.65
N SER A 43 -18.15 40.86 -21.17
CA SER A 43 -19.29 41.35 -20.37
C SER A 43 -20.21 40.21 -19.89
N PHE A 44 -20.39 39.15 -20.68
CA PHE A 44 -21.16 37.96 -20.26
C PHE A 44 -20.44 37.16 -19.16
N ILE A 45 -19.11 37.00 -19.26
CA ILE A 45 -18.32 36.31 -18.24
C ILE A 45 -18.30 37.11 -16.92
N SER A 46 -18.21 38.43 -16.99
CA SER A 46 -18.27 39.29 -15.79
C SER A 46 -19.67 39.30 -15.14
N ALA A 47 -20.75 39.23 -15.94
CA ALA A 47 -22.12 39.11 -15.43
C ALA A 47 -22.39 37.73 -14.79
N CYS A 48 -21.85 36.64 -15.33
CA CYS A 48 -21.98 35.29 -14.74
C CYS A 48 -21.20 35.13 -13.43
N ILE A 49 -20.06 35.82 -13.28
CA ILE A 49 -19.29 35.82 -12.02
C ILE A 49 -20.03 36.62 -10.93
N VAL A 50 -20.66 37.74 -11.26
CA VAL A 50 -21.50 38.52 -10.32
C VAL A 50 -22.78 37.78 -9.94
N TYR A 51 -23.45 37.10 -10.89
CA TYR A 51 -24.65 36.30 -10.62
C TYR A 51 -24.35 35.10 -9.72
N SER A 52 -23.19 34.45 -9.89
CA SER A 52 -22.77 33.32 -9.04
C SER A 52 -22.34 33.74 -7.63
N TYR A 53 -21.84 34.98 -7.46
CA TYR A 53 -21.51 35.54 -6.15
C TYR A 53 -22.76 36.01 -5.38
N CYS A 54 -23.78 36.58 -6.05
CA CYS A 54 -25.05 36.95 -5.42
C CYS A 54 -25.88 35.72 -5.00
N ALA A 55 -25.86 34.62 -5.77
CA ALA A 55 -26.57 33.39 -5.43
C ALA A 55 -25.97 32.61 -4.23
N LEU A 56 -24.76 32.97 -3.78
CA LEU A 56 -24.08 32.35 -2.63
C LEU A 56 -24.25 33.13 -1.32
N THR A 57 -24.87 34.32 -1.35
CA THR A 57 -25.12 35.15 -0.16
C THR A 57 -26.58 35.19 0.32
N GLU A 58 -27.52 34.49 -0.34
CA GLU A 58 -28.96 34.48 0.01
C GLU A 58 -29.50 33.15 0.59
N LEU A 59 -28.67 32.33 1.25
CA LEU A 59 -29.14 31.13 1.98
C LEU A 59 -29.01 31.20 3.50
N ASN A 60 -28.80 32.39 4.06
CA ASN A 60 -28.92 32.66 5.50
C ASN A 60 -29.92 33.80 5.72
N GLU A 61 -31.21 33.46 5.79
CA GLU A 61 -32.20 33.88 6.81
C GLU A 61 -33.63 33.50 6.38
N PRO A 62 -34.51 33.03 7.29
CA PRO A 62 -35.90 32.71 6.94
C PRO A 62 -36.85 33.91 7.18
N SER A 63 -37.71 34.19 6.20
CA SER A 63 -38.80 35.20 6.26
C SER A 63 -40.19 34.53 6.39
N PRO A 64 -41.25 35.23 6.86
CA PRO A 64 -42.30 34.66 7.69
C PRO A 64 -43.60 34.22 6.97
N ALA A 65 -44.36 33.42 7.72
CA ALA A 65 -45.83 33.29 7.73
C ALA A 65 -46.56 32.61 6.55
N VAL A 66 -46.94 31.34 6.78
CA VAL A 66 -48.32 30.87 6.56
C VAL A 66 -48.72 30.02 7.76
N ALA A 67 -49.71 30.51 8.51
CA ALA A 67 -50.31 29.83 9.65
C ALA A 67 -51.56 29.06 9.19
N THR A 68 -51.69 27.78 9.56
CA THR A 68 -52.93 27.29 10.19
C THR A 68 -52.75 25.92 10.85
N ALA A 69 -53.11 25.91 12.15
CA ALA A 69 -53.70 24.85 12.95
C ALA A 69 -52.97 23.50 13.08
N LEU A 70 -52.35 23.29 14.26
CA LEU A 70 -52.63 22.14 15.13
C LEU A 70 -52.09 22.41 16.56
N SER A 71 -53.05 22.70 17.45
CA SER A 71 -53.06 22.52 18.91
C SER A 71 -51.81 22.87 19.72
N THR A 72 -51.86 24.06 20.34
CA THR A 72 -51.06 24.46 21.50
C THR A 72 -51.32 23.53 22.70
N VAL A 73 -50.35 22.70 23.04
CA VAL A 73 -50.14 22.26 24.43
C VAL A 73 -49.08 23.18 25.03
N VAL A 74 -49.54 24.09 25.89
CA VAL A 74 -48.66 24.92 26.73
C VAL A 74 -47.98 23.98 27.73
N VAL A 75 -46.73 23.60 27.46
CA VAL A 75 -45.87 23.03 28.50
C VAL A 75 -45.34 24.22 29.30
N HIS A 76 -45.92 24.44 30.48
CA HIS A 76 -45.37 25.33 31.48
C HIS A 76 -43.90 25.01 31.70
N LYS A 77 -43.02 25.99 31.46
CA LYS A 77 -41.63 25.96 31.93
C LYS A 77 -41.66 26.15 33.45
N THR A 78 -42.03 25.12 34.19
CA THR A 78 -41.77 25.07 35.63
C THR A 78 -40.26 25.00 35.79
N ARG A 79 -39.70 26.13 36.25
CA ARG A 79 -38.33 26.21 36.77
C ARG A 79 -38.26 25.19 37.91
N MET A 80 -37.58 24.07 37.68
CA MET A 80 -37.24 23.16 38.78
C MET A 80 -36.42 23.96 39.80
N PRO A 81 -36.73 23.82 41.11
CA PRO A 81 -35.98 24.50 42.14
C PRO A 81 -34.52 24.05 42.08
N ASP A 82 -33.62 25.03 42.22
CA ASP A 82 -32.18 24.87 42.39
C ASP A 82 -31.93 24.08 43.68
N THR A 83 -31.92 22.76 43.58
CA THR A 83 -31.51 21.87 44.66
C THR A 83 -30.05 21.50 44.43
N THR A 84 -29.19 22.16 45.22
CA THR A 84 -27.78 21.79 45.48
C THR A 84 -26.90 21.64 44.24
N ARG A 85 -26.09 22.65 43.93
CA ARG A 85 -24.84 22.45 43.18
C ARG A 85 -23.97 21.44 43.94
N VAL A 86 -24.12 20.17 43.63
CA VAL A 86 -23.13 19.15 43.97
C VAL A 86 -21.83 19.61 43.29
N HIS A 87 -20.83 19.99 44.08
CA HIS A 87 -19.47 20.21 43.60
C HIS A 87 -18.95 18.86 43.11
N LEU A 88 -19.25 18.52 41.86
CA LEU A 88 -18.73 17.31 41.22
C LEU A 88 -17.21 17.46 41.14
N ASN A 89 -16.49 16.52 41.74
CA ASN A 89 -15.04 16.50 41.62
C ASN A 89 -14.69 16.08 40.18
N THR A 90 -14.26 17.04 39.37
CA THR A 90 -13.86 16.82 37.96
C THR A 90 -12.39 16.44 37.83
N THR A 91 -11.63 16.49 38.92
CA THR A 91 -10.19 16.21 38.96
C THR A 91 -9.86 14.82 39.50
N GLU A 92 -10.81 14.16 40.17
CA GLU A 92 -10.63 12.79 40.63
C GLU A 92 -10.38 11.83 39.48
N CYS A 93 -9.61 10.77 39.76
CA CYS A 93 -9.19 9.79 38.77
C CYS A 93 -8.38 10.36 37.58
N PHE A 94 -8.01 11.65 37.52
CA PHE A 94 -7.17 12.14 36.43
C PHE A 94 -5.84 11.37 36.37
N PRO A 95 -5.37 10.93 35.19
CA PRO A 95 -4.16 10.12 35.10
C PRO A 95 -2.90 10.84 35.60
N SER A 96 -1.97 10.09 36.19
CA SER A 96 -0.67 10.59 36.60
C SER A 96 0.19 11.01 35.40
N LYS A 97 1.21 11.85 35.64
CA LYS A 97 2.13 12.31 34.58
C LYS A 97 2.80 11.14 33.85
N SER A 98 3.13 10.06 34.55
CA SER A 98 3.72 8.85 33.95
C SER A 98 2.73 8.10 33.05
N GLU A 99 1.45 8.03 33.43
CA GLU A 99 0.43 7.38 32.60
C GLU A 99 0.05 8.21 31.36
N LEU A 100 0.18 9.54 31.42
CA LEU A 100 -0.13 10.43 30.29
C LEU A 100 0.89 10.36 29.15
N VAL A 101 2.09 9.84 29.40
CA VAL A 101 3.16 9.72 28.39
C VAL A 101 2.66 8.94 27.17
N ASP A 102 1.89 7.87 27.39
CA ASP A 102 1.37 7.01 26.32
C ASP A 102 0.03 7.51 25.75
N PHE A 103 -0.55 8.58 26.32
CA PHE A 103 -1.90 9.08 25.98
C PHE A 103 -1.89 10.60 25.77
N PRO A 104 -1.23 11.10 24.70
CA PRO A 104 -1.02 12.53 24.48
C PRO A 104 -2.31 13.34 24.31
N ASN A 105 -3.40 12.69 23.87
CA ASN A 105 -4.71 13.30 23.68
C ASN A 105 -5.60 13.24 24.93
N CYS A 106 -5.21 12.53 25.98
CA CYS A 106 -6.04 12.37 27.18
C CYS A 106 -6.38 13.72 27.79
N ARG A 107 -5.37 14.58 27.93
CA ARG A 107 -5.52 15.88 28.60
C ARG A 107 -6.52 16.79 27.88
N SER A 108 -6.30 17.02 26.59
CA SER A 108 -7.16 17.91 25.80
C SER A 108 -8.61 17.40 25.73
N LYS A 109 -8.80 16.08 25.63
CA LYS A 109 -10.11 15.44 25.67
C LYS A 109 -10.76 15.52 27.04
N TRP A 110 -9.99 15.35 28.11
CA TRP A 110 -10.48 15.52 29.47
C TRP A 110 -10.98 16.93 29.71
N ASP A 111 -10.16 17.93 29.39
CA ASP A 111 -10.49 19.34 29.56
C ASP A 111 -11.79 19.68 28.80
N TRP A 112 -11.96 19.15 27.59
CA TRP A 112 -13.22 19.29 26.85
C TRP A 112 -14.41 18.59 27.53
N MET A 113 -14.22 17.37 28.03
CA MET A 113 -15.29 16.58 28.66
C MET A 113 -15.82 17.21 29.95
N VAL A 114 -14.99 17.94 30.70
CA VAL A 114 -15.40 18.62 31.95
C VAL A 114 -16.59 19.55 31.70
N ASP A 115 -16.56 20.31 30.61
CA ASP A 115 -17.60 21.28 30.26
C ASP A 115 -18.57 20.74 29.20
N GLY A 116 -18.07 19.93 28.28
CA GLY A 116 -18.76 19.51 27.06
C GLY A 116 -19.64 18.27 27.19
N TRP A 117 -19.53 17.47 28.27
CA TRP A 117 -20.28 16.20 28.33
C TRP A 117 -21.80 16.36 28.31
N ARG A 118 -22.34 17.54 28.64
CA ARG A 118 -23.79 17.82 28.59
C ARG A 118 -24.29 18.25 27.22
N THR A 119 -23.40 18.46 26.23
CA THR A 119 -23.80 18.93 24.90
C THR A 119 -24.55 17.86 24.10
N ASP A 120 -24.43 16.59 24.48
CA ASP A 120 -25.15 15.49 23.87
C ASP A 120 -25.55 14.44 24.92
N GLN A 121 -26.78 13.93 24.83
CA GLN A 121 -27.28 12.89 25.74
C GLN A 121 -26.50 11.58 25.67
N CYS A 122 -25.75 11.34 24.60
CA CYS A 122 -24.97 10.12 24.43
C CYS A 122 -23.93 9.92 25.53
N TYR A 123 -23.32 11.00 26.05
CA TYR A 123 -22.30 10.90 27.09
C TYR A 123 -22.93 10.38 28.39
N ALA A 124 -24.09 10.92 28.77
CA ALA A 124 -24.87 10.46 29.91
C ALA A 124 -25.32 9.00 29.74
N LYS A 125 -25.78 8.62 28.55
CA LYS A 125 -26.15 7.22 28.23
C LYS A 125 -24.97 6.25 28.34
N MET A 126 -23.75 6.72 28.09
CA MET A 126 -22.52 5.94 28.26
C MET A 126 -21.91 6.04 29.67
N GLY A 127 -22.67 6.59 30.63
CA GLY A 127 -22.31 6.60 32.04
C GLY A 127 -21.48 7.80 32.49
N VAL A 128 -21.33 8.84 31.66
CA VAL A 128 -20.70 10.10 32.07
C VAL A 128 -21.70 10.89 32.92
N ASN A 129 -21.33 11.18 34.17
CA ASN A 129 -22.17 11.93 35.12
C ASN A 129 -21.53 13.27 35.54
N GLY A 130 -20.43 13.66 34.90
CA GLY A 130 -19.67 14.87 35.18
C GLY A 130 -18.59 14.72 36.27
N THR A 131 -18.47 13.55 36.90
CA THR A 131 -17.34 13.24 37.78
C THR A 131 -16.08 12.88 36.99
N GLY A 132 -14.90 13.16 37.54
CA GLY A 132 -13.61 12.84 36.91
C GLY A 132 -13.46 11.34 36.61
N CYS A 133 -13.88 10.44 37.51
CA CYS A 133 -13.82 9.00 37.26
C CYS A 133 -14.76 8.55 36.13
N SER A 134 -15.95 9.15 35.99
CA SER A 134 -16.85 8.86 34.86
C SER A 134 -16.27 9.34 33.52
N ILE A 135 -15.61 10.50 33.53
CA ILE A 135 -14.90 11.06 32.37
C ILE A 135 -13.73 10.16 32.00
N ARG A 136 -12.88 9.74 32.97
CA ARG A 136 -11.80 8.80 32.73
C ARG A 136 -12.32 7.50 32.15
N ARG A 137 -13.37 6.93 32.74
CA ARG A 137 -13.95 5.68 32.28
C ARG A 137 -14.37 5.81 30.82
N PHE A 138 -15.13 6.85 30.46
CA PHE A 138 -15.54 7.07 29.07
C PHE A 138 -14.35 7.30 28.13
N LEU A 139 -13.41 8.17 28.49
CA LEU A 139 -12.26 8.48 27.65
C LEU A 139 -11.27 7.32 27.52
N SER A 140 -11.23 6.41 28.49
CA SER A 140 -10.36 5.23 28.43
C SER A 140 -11.01 4.04 27.75
N THR A 141 -12.32 3.86 27.92
CA THR A 141 -13.01 2.67 27.41
C THR A 141 -13.67 2.92 26.05
N ALA A 142 -14.43 4.01 25.93
CA ALA A 142 -15.18 4.32 24.72
C ALA A 142 -14.31 5.02 23.65
N GLU A 143 -13.58 6.07 24.05
CA GLU A 143 -12.74 6.83 23.12
C GLU A 143 -11.26 6.40 23.08
N LYS A 144 -10.80 5.65 24.09
CA LYS A 144 -9.40 5.15 24.21
C LYS A 144 -8.34 6.26 24.16
N HIS A 145 -8.71 7.49 24.53
CA HIS A 145 -7.82 8.62 24.65
C HIS A 145 -7.12 8.72 26.00
N CYS A 146 -7.60 7.99 27.03
CA CYS A 146 -7.01 7.99 28.36
C CYS A 146 -6.65 6.56 28.85
N PRO A 147 -5.74 6.42 29.82
CA PRO A 147 -5.45 5.15 30.47
C PRO A 147 -6.68 4.58 31.20
N PRO A 148 -6.93 3.25 31.14
CA PRO A 148 -8.02 2.62 31.88
C PRO A 148 -7.86 2.77 33.39
N LEU A 149 -8.96 2.63 34.13
CA LEU A 149 -8.94 2.53 35.59
C LEU A 149 -8.47 1.12 35.99
N HIS A 150 -7.71 0.99 37.08
CA HIS A 150 -7.35 -0.32 37.61
C HIS A 150 -8.60 -1.15 37.92
N GLY A 151 -8.66 -2.37 37.40
CA GLY A 151 -9.81 -3.27 37.56
C GLY A 151 -10.96 -3.08 36.57
N SER A 152 -10.92 -2.08 35.67
CA SER A 152 -11.91 -1.96 34.60
C SER A 152 -11.46 -2.71 33.35
N THR A 153 -11.58 -4.04 33.34
CA THR A 153 -11.55 -4.82 32.10
C THR A 153 -12.95 -4.79 31.49
N LEU A 154 -13.10 -4.11 30.35
CA LEU A 154 -14.28 -4.34 29.52
C LEU A 154 -14.17 -5.76 28.95
N ASN A 155 -15.11 -6.62 29.36
CA ASN A 155 -15.56 -7.73 28.52
C ASN A 155 -16.29 -7.09 27.32
N GLU A 156 -15.56 -6.52 26.37
CA GLU A 156 -16.11 -6.39 25.01
C GLU A 156 -16.36 -7.83 24.57
N SER A 157 -17.63 -8.25 24.52
CA SER A 157 -18.03 -9.52 23.91
C SER A 157 -17.81 -9.43 22.40
N ARG A 158 -16.55 -9.33 21.99
CA ARG A 158 -16.16 -9.39 20.58
C ARG A 158 -16.49 -10.79 20.11
N ARG A 159 -17.19 -10.87 18.99
CA ARG A 159 -17.45 -12.16 18.35
C ARG A 159 -16.11 -12.75 17.94
N MET A 160 -15.90 -14.01 18.25
CA MET A 160 -14.73 -14.75 17.79
C MET A 160 -14.90 -15.03 16.29
N ALA A 161 -13.77 -15.05 15.57
CA ALA A 161 -13.74 -15.36 14.16
C ALA A 161 -13.77 -16.89 13.98
N GLU A 162 -14.82 -17.38 13.34
CA GLU A 162 -14.94 -18.78 12.92
C GLU A 162 -14.63 -18.90 11.44
N PRO A 163 -13.94 -19.96 10.99
CA PRO A 163 -13.60 -20.09 9.58
C PRO A 163 -14.83 -20.14 8.69
N ASN A 164 -14.80 -19.42 7.56
CA ASN A 164 -15.87 -19.45 6.58
C ASN A 164 -15.40 -20.10 5.28
N PHE A 165 -15.85 -21.33 5.03
CA PHE A 165 -15.51 -22.09 3.83
C PHE A 165 -16.57 -22.00 2.72
N SER A 166 -17.63 -21.19 2.88
CA SER A 166 -18.64 -21.00 1.83
C SER A 166 -18.18 -19.95 0.81
N MET A 167 -17.96 -20.41 -0.41
CA MET A 167 -17.63 -19.55 -1.55
C MET A 167 -18.83 -18.70 -1.96
N GLU A 168 -20.04 -19.24 -1.84
CA GLU A 168 -21.30 -18.58 -2.19
C GLU A 168 -21.51 -17.33 -1.33
N GLN A 169 -21.26 -17.44 -0.02
CA GLN A 169 -21.30 -16.30 0.89
C GLN A 169 -20.30 -15.21 0.49
N LEU A 170 -19.09 -15.59 0.09
CA LEU A 170 -18.10 -14.63 -0.40
C LEU A 170 -18.59 -13.95 -1.69
N PHE A 171 -19.06 -14.72 -2.67
CA PHE A 171 -19.44 -14.22 -3.98
C PHE A 171 -20.68 -13.32 -3.93
N SER A 172 -21.57 -13.52 -2.95
CA SER A 172 -22.70 -12.62 -2.69
C SER A 172 -22.27 -11.21 -2.25
N LYS A 173 -21.04 -11.04 -1.75
CA LYS A 173 -20.45 -9.74 -1.39
C LYS A 173 -19.76 -9.04 -2.58
N LEU A 174 -19.54 -9.73 -3.70
CA LEU A 174 -18.82 -9.25 -4.88
C LEU A 174 -19.79 -8.94 -6.03
N THR A 175 -20.59 -7.87 -5.86
CA THR A 175 -21.79 -7.65 -6.71
C THR A 175 -21.92 -6.26 -7.32
N ASP A 176 -21.22 -5.23 -6.83
CA ASP A 176 -21.51 -3.84 -7.25
C ASP A 176 -21.24 -3.53 -8.74
N LYS A 177 -20.19 -4.09 -9.35
CA LYS A 177 -19.98 -4.09 -10.80
C LYS A 177 -19.46 -5.45 -11.27
N ALA A 178 -20.34 -6.30 -11.81
CA ALA A 178 -20.06 -7.72 -12.08
C ALA A 178 -18.76 -7.97 -12.87
N VAL A 179 -18.51 -7.22 -13.95
CA VAL A 179 -17.30 -7.37 -14.80
C VAL A 179 -15.99 -7.15 -14.03
N ASN A 180 -16.00 -6.36 -12.96
CA ASN A 180 -14.80 -6.14 -12.15
C ASN A 180 -14.41 -7.35 -11.31
N TYR A 181 -15.34 -8.26 -11.03
CA TYR A 181 -15.13 -9.42 -10.16
C TYR A 181 -15.00 -10.73 -10.90
N GLU A 182 -15.21 -10.76 -12.22
CA GLU A 182 -15.22 -12.01 -12.99
C GLU A 182 -13.90 -12.77 -12.87
N PHE A 183 -12.78 -12.10 -13.14
CA PHE A 183 -11.44 -12.67 -12.96
C PHE A 183 -11.21 -13.17 -11.53
N MET A 184 -11.58 -12.34 -10.54
CA MET A 184 -11.36 -12.65 -9.12
C MET A 184 -12.15 -13.88 -8.69
N LYS A 185 -13.44 -13.96 -9.06
CA LYS A 185 -14.32 -15.09 -8.76
C LYS A 185 -13.78 -16.36 -9.40
N GLN A 186 -13.43 -16.31 -10.69
CA GLN A 186 -12.87 -17.47 -11.39
C GLN A 186 -11.58 -17.98 -10.74
N ARG A 187 -10.66 -17.08 -10.38
CA ARG A 187 -9.42 -17.43 -9.67
C ARG A 187 -9.70 -18.06 -8.30
N MET A 188 -10.53 -17.41 -7.48
CA MET A 188 -10.88 -17.93 -6.15
C MET A 188 -11.56 -19.29 -6.23
N SER A 189 -12.44 -19.50 -7.23
CA SER A 189 -13.08 -20.80 -7.45
C SER A 189 -12.07 -21.90 -7.74
N ARG A 190 -11.08 -21.65 -8.61
CA ARG A 190 -10.03 -22.63 -8.94
C ARG A 190 -9.16 -23.02 -7.75
N MET A 191 -8.89 -22.06 -6.86
CA MET A 191 -7.96 -22.24 -5.74
C MET A 191 -8.65 -22.55 -4.40
N TRP A 192 -9.97 -22.69 -4.38
CA TRP A 192 -10.73 -22.73 -3.12
C TRP A 192 -10.37 -23.91 -2.22
N ASP A 193 -10.13 -25.08 -2.81
CA ASP A 193 -9.69 -26.25 -2.04
C ASP A 193 -8.30 -26.04 -1.43
N SER A 194 -7.38 -25.42 -2.18
CA SER A 194 -6.06 -25.05 -1.67
C SER A 194 -6.16 -24.07 -0.50
N TRP A 195 -7.10 -23.12 -0.55
CA TRP A 195 -7.33 -22.19 0.54
C TRP A 195 -7.95 -22.84 1.79
N LYS A 196 -8.90 -23.76 1.62
CA LYS A 196 -9.45 -24.53 2.75
C LYS A 196 -8.36 -25.37 3.41
N GLU A 197 -7.52 -26.01 2.62
CA GLU A 197 -6.43 -26.83 3.14
C GLU A 197 -5.35 -25.99 3.83
N ALA A 198 -4.99 -24.84 3.25
CA ALA A 198 -4.11 -23.85 3.87
C ALA A 198 -4.58 -23.43 5.27
N TYR A 199 -5.88 -23.24 5.48
CA TYR A 199 -6.41 -22.93 6.81
C TYR A 199 -6.20 -24.09 7.79
N ARG A 200 -6.55 -25.32 7.37
CA ARG A 200 -6.41 -26.52 8.22
C ARG A 200 -4.95 -26.78 8.57
N GLU A 201 -4.05 -26.63 7.61
CA GLU A 201 -2.61 -26.75 7.81
C GLU A 201 -2.12 -25.73 8.84
N ASN A 202 -2.50 -24.46 8.72
CA ASN A 202 -2.10 -23.43 9.68
C ASN A 202 -2.67 -23.66 11.09
N VAL A 203 -3.90 -24.18 11.22
CA VAL A 203 -4.44 -24.57 12.53
C VAL A 203 -3.60 -25.70 13.15
N ARG A 204 -3.15 -26.66 12.34
CA ARG A 204 -2.32 -27.78 12.80
C ARG A 204 -0.90 -27.34 13.17
N LEU A 205 -0.27 -26.50 12.34
CA LEU A 205 1.13 -26.07 12.51
C LEU A 205 1.29 -24.91 13.50
N HIS A 206 0.31 -24.02 13.57
CA HIS A 206 0.35 -22.77 14.34
C HIS A 206 -0.91 -22.56 15.19
N PRO A 207 -1.27 -23.52 16.08
CA PRO A 207 -2.53 -23.48 16.81
C PRO A 207 -2.67 -22.24 17.70
N LYS A 208 -1.59 -21.73 18.28
CA LYS A 208 -1.61 -20.52 19.11
C LYS A 208 -1.93 -19.26 18.30
N THR A 209 -1.34 -19.16 17.11
CA THR A 209 -1.56 -18.05 16.17
C THR A 209 -2.99 -18.05 15.61
N MET A 210 -3.54 -19.25 15.38
CA MET A 210 -4.84 -19.42 14.73
C MET A 210 -6.03 -19.45 15.72
N ALA A 211 -5.76 -19.64 17.01
CA ALA A 211 -6.78 -19.67 18.07
C ALA A 211 -7.21 -18.27 18.53
N ASN A 212 -8.41 -18.19 19.10
CA ASN A 212 -8.94 -17.01 19.79
C ASN A 212 -8.87 -15.69 19.00
N ARG A 213 -8.99 -15.76 17.67
CA ARG A 213 -9.00 -14.59 16.79
C ARG A 213 -10.33 -13.87 16.91
N THR A 214 -10.32 -12.54 16.97
CA THR A 214 -11.55 -11.74 16.96
C THR A 214 -12.06 -11.52 15.54
N MET A 215 -13.38 -11.61 15.34
CA MET A 215 -14.02 -11.26 14.07
C MET A 215 -13.99 -9.74 13.88
N LEU A 216 -13.18 -9.30 12.91
CA LEU A 216 -13.07 -7.89 12.52
C LEU A 216 -14.10 -7.50 11.46
N LYS A 217 -14.57 -6.24 11.53
CA LYS A 217 -15.35 -5.57 10.48
C LYS A 217 -14.40 -4.84 9.53
N ILE A 218 -14.26 -5.35 8.32
CA ILE A 218 -13.25 -4.91 7.37
C ILE A 218 -13.91 -4.30 6.13
N VAL A 219 -13.52 -3.07 5.79
CA VAL A 219 -13.88 -2.43 4.52
C VAL A 219 -12.77 -2.69 3.51
N LEU A 220 -13.13 -3.18 2.33
CA LEU A 220 -12.20 -3.39 1.21
C LEU A 220 -12.69 -2.58 0.01
N HIS A 221 -11.87 -1.63 -0.44
CA HIS A 221 -12.18 -0.84 -1.63
C HIS A 221 -11.06 -0.85 -2.66
N LEU A 222 -11.36 -1.45 -3.82
CA LEU A 222 -10.48 -1.58 -4.97
C LEU A 222 -10.65 -0.34 -5.87
N GLY A 223 -10.01 0.75 -5.48
CA GLY A 223 -10.13 2.05 -6.15
C GLY A 223 -9.58 2.06 -7.58
N PHE A 224 -8.58 1.22 -7.89
CA PHE A 224 -8.05 1.09 -9.24
C PHE A 224 -9.10 0.56 -10.23
N LEU A 225 -10.18 -0.11 -9.78
CA LEU A 225 -11.28 -0.62 -10.61
C LEU A 225 -12.45 0.36 -10.79
N THR A 226 -12.40 1.52 -10.13
CA THR A 226 -13.50 2.49 -10.12
C THR A 226 -13.73 3.17 -11.47
N ASN A 227 -12.66 3.65 -12.13
CA ASN A 227 -12.75 4.43 -13.37
C ASN A 227 -11.77 3.92 -14.45
N THR A 228 -11.35 2.67 -14.36
CA THR A 228 -10.43 2.08 -15.32
C THR A 228 -11.10 0.91 -16.03
N LYS A 229 -10.56 0.56 -17.20
CA LYS A 229 -10.94 -0.66 -17.91
C LYS A 229 -10.17 -1.89 -17.40
N PHE A 230 -9.52 -1.84 -16.23
CA PHE A 230 -8.71 -2.97 -15.73
C PHE A 230 -9.51 -4.27 -15.64
N GLY A 231 -10.74 -4.22 -15.10
CA GLY A 231 -11.62 -5.39 -15.04
C GLY A 231 -11.95 -5.93 -16.43
N GLU A 232 -12.32 -5.06 -17.37
CA GLU A 232 -12.65 -5.41 -18.75
C GLU A 232 -11.44 -5.94 -19.55
N LEU A 233 -10.23 -5.48 -19.23
CA LEU A 233 -8.99 -5.88 -19.89
C LEU A 233 -8.40 -7.17 -19.30
N SER A 234 -8.89 -7.65 -18.16
CA SER A 234 -8.37 -8.86 -17.51
C SER A 234 -8.51 -10.10 -18.40
N SER A 235 -9.62 -10.23 -19.14
CA SER A 235 -9.85 -11.30 -20.12
C SER A 235 -9.14 -11.10 -21.46
N LYS A 236 -8.41 -9.98 -21.62
CA LYS A 236 -7.71 -9.58 -22.85
C LYS A 236 -6.20 -9.45 -22.67
N GLY A 237 -5.66 -10.03 -21.60
CA GLY A 237 -4.23 -9.96 -21.32
C GLY A 237 -3.76 -8.65 -20.67
N GLY A 238 -4.64 -7.83 -20.10
CA GLY A 238 -4.26 -6.63 -19.33
C GLY A 238 -3.43 -6.95 -18.07
N PRO A 239 -2.91 -5.94 -17.35
CA PRO A 239 -2.21 -6.14 -16.07
C PRO A 239 -3.07 -6.88 -15.04
N LEU A 240 -2.54 -7.98 -14.47
CA LEU A 240 -3.28 -8.87 -13.56
C LEU A 240 -2.70 -8.92 -12.14
N GLY A 241 -1.51 -8.38 -11.89
CA GLY A 241 -0.80 -8.53 -10.61
C GLY A 241 -1.62 -8.00 -9.42
N GLU A 242 -2.19 -6.80 -9.56
CA GLU A 242 -3.05 -6.20 -8.54
C GLU A 242 -4.33 -7.02 -8.31
N LEU A 243 -4.97 -7.50 -9.40
CA LEU A 243 -6.17 -8.34 -9.30
C LEU A 243 -5.90 -9.66 -8.59
N VAL A 244 -4.74 -10.28 -8.84
CA VAL A 244 -4.27 -11.48 -8.16
C VAL A 244 -4.09 -11.22 -6.67
N GLN A 245 -3.32 -10.19 -6.29
CA GLN A 245 -3.11 -9.83 -4.89
C GLN A 245 -4.44 -9.54 -4.16
N TRP A 246 -5.35 -8.78 -4.78
CA TRP A 246 -6.66 -8.47 -4.19
C TRP A 246 -7.54 -9.71 -4.02
N SER A 247 -7.55 -10.63 -4.99
CA SER A 247 -8.33 -11.88 -4.91
C SER A 247 -7.87 -12.73 -3.73
N ASP A 248 -6.55 -12.85 -3.59
CA ASP A 248 -5.94 -13.72 -2.58
C ASP A 248 -6.09 -13.13 -1.17
N LEU A 249 -6.03 -11.80 -1.03
CA LEU A 249 -6.33 -11.09 0.22
C LEU A 249 -7.80 -11.30 0.62
N ILE A 250 -8.74 -11.13 -0.32
CA ILE A 250 -10.18 -11.29 -0.05
C ILE A 250 -10.49 -12.74 0.35
N ALA A 251 -9.95 -13.73 -0.36
CA ALA A 251 -10.11 -15.14 -0.02
C ALA A 251 -9.57 -15.46 1.38
N SER A 252 -8.36 -14.97 1.70
CA SER A 252 -7.73 -15.14 3.02
C SER A 252 -8.63 -14.59 4.13
N LEU A 253 -9.08 -13.34 4.01
CA LEU A 253 -9.88 -12.68 5.04
C LEU A 253 -11.25 -13.33 5.23
N HIS A 254 -11.87 -13.81 4.16
CA HIS A 254 -13.13 -14.53 4.21
C HIS A 254 -12.96 -15.86 4.96
N ILE A 255 -11.95 -16.65 4.58
CA ILE A 255 -11.67 -17.94 5.24
C ILE A 255 -11.27 -17.77 6.69
N LEU A 256 -10.55 -16.69 7.02
CA LEU A 256 -10.26 -16.32 8.40
C LEU A 256 -11.51 -15.93 9.21
N GLY A 257 -12.66 -15.73 8.58
CA GLY A 257 -13.94 -15.53 9.27
C GLY A 257 -14.29 -14.08 9.58
N HIS A 258 -13.78 -13.11 8.82
CA HIS A 258 -14.04 -11.68 9.05
C HIS A 258 -15.32 -11.17 8.37
N ASP A 259 -15.91 -10.10 8.91
CA ASP A 259 -17.06 -9.43 8.30
C ASP A 259 -16.60 -8.44 7.23
N LEU A 260 -16.67 -8.87 5.97
CA LEU A 260 -16.19 -8.10 4.82
C LEU A 260 -17.29 -7.23 4.19
N ARG A 261 -16.96 -5.96 3.93
CA ARG A 261 -17.68 -5.03 3.06
C ARG A 261 -16.81 -4.65 1.87
N ILE A 262 -17.09 -5.23 0.71
CA ILE A 262 -16.25 -5.14 -0.49
C ILE A 262 -16.89 -4.19 -1.50
N SER A 263 -16.10 -3.35 -2.16
CA SER A 263 -16.58 -2.47 -3.22
C SER A 263 -15.52 -2.14 -4.27
N THR A 264 -15.98 -1.91 -5.50
CA THR A 264 -15.18 -1.37 -6.61
C THR A 264 -15.72 -0.02 -7.09
N GLN A 265 -16.97 0.30 -6.76
CA GLN A 265 -17.66 1.52 -7.21
C GLN A 265 -17.64 2.63 -6.14
N PRO A 266 -17.67 3.92 -6.56
CA PRO A 266 -17.65 5.04 -5.62
C PRO A 266 -18.81 5.01 -4.64
N ASP A 267 -20.03 4.86 -5.12
CA ASP A 267 -21.21 4.92 -4.25
C ASP A 267 -21.24 3.76 -3.26
N SER A 268 -20.74 2.60 -3.67
CA SER A 268 -20.61 1.42 -2.82
C SER A 268 -19.61 1.64 -1.68
N VAL A 269 -18.43 2.20 -1.95
CA VAL A 269 -17.48 2.52 -0.86
C VAL A 269 -18.04 3.58 0.07
N LEU A 270 -18.72 4.60 -0.45
CA LEU A 270 -19.33 5.65 0.37
C LEU A 270 -20.41 5.07 1.30
N ARG A 271 -21.30 4.20 0.80
CA ARG A 271 -22.26 3.48 1.66
C ARG A 271 -21.58 2.61 2.70
N ASN A 272 -20.53 1.86 2.31
CA ASN A 272 -19.80 0.98 3.22
C ASN A 272 -19.15 1.74 4.37
N ILE A 273 -18.56 2.92 4.13
CA ILE A 273 -17.94 3.74 5.18
C ILE A 273 -18.97 4.55 5.97
N ASP A 274 -20.06 4.99 5.35
CA ASP A 274 -21.14 5.74 6.01
C ASP A 274 -21.87 4.86 7.04
N ALA A 275 -21.90 3.54 6.84
CA ALA A 275 -22.38 2.59 7.85
C ALA A 275 -21.59 2.61 9.17
N PHE A 276 -20.37 3.17 9.16
CA PHE A 276 -19.51 3.36 10.33
C PHE A 276 -19.31 4.84 10.69
N ALA A 277 -19.99 5.76 9.99
CA ALA A 277 -19.89 7.17 10.31
C ALA A 277 -20.45 7.42 11.72
N ARG A 278 -19.70 8.19 12.51
CA ARG A 278 -20.19 8.67 13.81
C ARG A 278 -21.29 9.69 13.55
N LEU A 279 -22.54 9.26 13.65
CA LEU A 279 -23.71 10.13 13.58
C LEU A 279 -23.91 10.94 14.87
N ALA A 280 -23.25 10.52 15.97
CA ALA A 280 -23.29 11.17 17.27
C ALA A 280 -21.86 11.38 17.81
N PRO A 281 -21.65 12.31 18.77
CA PRO A 281 -20.34 12.58 19.37
C PRO A 281 -19.73 11.34 20.07
N CYS A 282 -20.58 10.48 20.62
CA CYS A 282 -20.14 9.27 21.31
C CYS A 282 -19.99 8.07 20.37
N PRO A 283 -19.08 7.12 20.66
CA PRO A 283 -18.95 5.89 19.88
C PRO A 283 -20.19 4.98 19.95
N ASN A 284 -20.85 4.74 18.82
CA ASN A 284 -22.08 3.93 18.74
C ASN A 284 -21.83 2.39 18.81
N GLY A 285 -20.65 1.94 19.25
CA GLY A 285 -20.24 0.52 19.21
C GLY A 285 -20.02 -0.08 17.81
N ASN A 286 -20.49 0.57 16.74
CA ASN A 286 -20.29 0.15 15.36
C ASN A 286 -19.09 0.86 14.71
N GLN A 287 -17.87 0.46 15.09
CA GLN A 287 -16.65 0.96 14.47
C GLN A 287 -16.14 -0.01 13.41
N VAL A 288 -15.48 0.54 12.39
CA VAL A 288 -14.65 -0.24 11.47
C VAL A 288 -13.37 -0.64 12.18
N ASP A 289 -12.90 -1.87 11.96
CA ASP A 289 -11.65 -2.36 12.55
C ASP A 289 -10.47 -2.10 11.60
N LEU A 290 -10.63 -2.43 10.32
CA LEU A 290 -9.60 -2.26 9.28
C LEU A 290 -10.19 -1.78 7.96
N ILE A 291 -9.40 -1.02 7.21
CA ILE A 291 -9.76 -0.53 5.88
C ILE A 291 -8.62 -0.89 4.92
N PHE A 292 -8.85 -1.85 4.04
CA PHE A 292 -7.95 -2.16 2.93
C PHE A 292 -8.36 -1.36 1.70
N THR A 293 -7.42 -0.62 1.11
CA THR A 293 -7.67 0.10 -0.14
C THR A 293 -6.37 0.25 -0.91
N ASP A 294 -6.42 0.84 -2.11
CA ASP A 294 -5.24 1.30 -2.84
C ASP A 294 -5.14 2.83 -2.79
N ILE A 295 -4.09 3.39 -3.38
CA ILE A 295 -3.86 4.84 -3.42
C ILE A 295 -5.05 5.59 -4.07
N MET A 296 -5.68 5.01 -5.10
CA MET A 296 -6.80 5.65 -5.78
C MET A 296 -8.05 5.68 -4.90
N GLY A 297 -8.33 4.57 -4.22
CA GLY A 297 -9.43 4.44 -3.27
C GLY A 297 -9.26 5.34 -2.05
N LEU A 298 -8.03 5.46 -1.51
CA LEU A 298 -7.72 6.41 -0.45
C LEU A 298 -8.01 7.85 -0.90
N ARG A 299 -7.55 8.26 -2.09
CA ARG A 299 -7.81 9.61 -2.62
C ARG A 299 -9.31 9.89 -2.78
N LEU A 300 -10.08 8.90 -3.22
CA LEU A 300 -11.54 9.01 -3.33
C LEU A 300 -12.17 9.24 -1.95
N MET A 301 -11.84 8.40 -0.97
CA MET A 301 -12.35 8.51 0.40
C MET A 301 -11.93 9.82 1.07
N GLN A 302 -10.68 10.26 0.88
CA GLN A 302 -10.20 11.54 1.39
C GLN A 302 -10.98 12.73 0.82
N ARG A 303 -11.33 12.68 -0.47
CA ARG A 303 -12.09 13.74 -1.14
C ARG A 303 -13.54 13.79 -0.68
N LYS A 304 -14.18 12.63 -0.47
CA LYS A 304 -15.63 12.53 -0.24
C LYS A 304 -16.01 12.40 1.24
N ARG A 305 -15.13 11.86 2.09
CA ARG A 305 -15.33 11.58 3.53
C ARG A 305 -14.03 11.80 4.33
N ARG A 306 -13.40 12.97 4.18
CA ARG A 306 -12.17 13.32 4.91
C ARG A 306 -12.23 13.04 6.43
N PRO A 307 -13.31 13.40 7.16
CA PRO A 307 -13.37 13.17 8.61
C PRO A 307 -13.27 11.67 8.97
N PHE A 308 -13.88 10.80 8.16
CA PHE A 308 -13.79 9.35 8.34
C PHE A 308 -12.35 8.86 8.15
N VAL A 309 -11.67 9.29 7.10
CA VAL A 309 -10.28 8.89 6.82
C VAL A 309 -9.33 9.37 7.91
N VAL A 310 -9.48 10.62 8.36
CA VAL A 310 -8.65 11.18 9.44
C VAL A 310 -8.86 10.40 10.75
N SER A 311 -10.11 10.11 11.10
CA SER A 311 -10.45 9.39 12.35
C SER A 311 -10.02 7.92 12.33
N ASN A 312 -9.84 7.32 11.15
CA ASN A 312 -9.45 5.92 10.97
C ASN A 312 -8.08 5.78 10.30
N LYS A 313 -7.25 6.82 10.33
CA LYS A 313 -5.96 6.86 9.59
C LYS A 313 -5.06 5.68 9.95
N CYS A 314 -5.00 5.31 11.23
CA CYS A 314 -4.19 4.18 11.71
C CYS A 314 -4.77 2.79 11.35
N LYS A 315 -6.02 2.71 10.88
CA LYS A 315 -6.69 1.46 10.48
C LYS A 315 -6.56 1.16 8.98
N LEU A 316 -5.95 2.08 8.23
CA LEU A 316 -5.73 1.95 6.80
C LEU A 316 -4.61 0.93 6.50
N ARG A 317 -4.82 0.11 5.48
CA ARG A 317 -3.83 -0.77 4.86
C ARG A 317 -3.88 -0.49 3.35
N LEU A 318 -2.80 0.07 2.80
CA LEU A 318 -2.73 0.49 1.41
C LEU A 318 -1.99 -0.53 0.59
N LEU A 319 -2.66 -1.18 -0.36
CA LEU A 319 -1.98 -2.01 -1.35
C LEU A 319 -1.23 -1.10 -2.33
N ASP A 320 0.09 -1.26 -2.34
CA ASP A 320 1.05 -0.46 -3.11
C ASP A 320 2.17 -1.37 -3.60
N SER A 321 2.00 -1.92 -4.81
CA SER A 321 2.81 -3.02 -5.34
C SER A 321 4.32 -2.78 -5.24
N PHE A 322 4.78 -1.56 -5.57
CA PHE A 322 6.21 -1.20 -5.61
C PHE A 322 6.72 -0.59 -4.30
N GLY A 323 5.82 -0.33 -3.35
CA GLY A 323 6.12 0.26 -2.05
C GLY A 323 6.35 1.76 -2.07
N THR A 324 6.34 2.33 -0.87
CA THR A 324 6.54 3.76 -0.58
C THR A 324 7.65 3.90 0.46
N GLN A 325 8.70 4.65 0.14
CA GLN A 325 9.78 4.97 1.09
C GLN A 325 9.51 6.26 1.85
N ALA A 326 10.21 6.47 2.98
CA ALA A 326 10.01 7.58 3.92
C ALA A 326 10.06 8.96 3.25
N GLU A 327 10.99 9.13 2.30
CA GLU A 327 11.25 10.36 1.55
C GLU A 327 10.02 10.87 0.79
N PHE A 328 9.12 9.97 0.40
CA PHE A 328 7.94 10.28 -0.40
C PHE A 328 6.66 10.26 0.42
N ASN A 329 6.69 9.85 1.68
CA ASN A 329 5.50 9.63 2.48
C ASN A 329 4.86 10.93 2.99
N THR A 330 5.68 11.92 3.36
CA THR A 330 5.19 13.24 3.81
C THR A 330 5.41 14.30 2.74
N ARG A 331 4.48 15.26 2.62
CA ARG A 331 4.58 16.31 1.59
C ARG A 331 5.66 17.31 1.96
N GLU A 332 5.81 17.57 3.25
CA GLU A 332 6.75 18.50 3.84
C GLU A 332 8.18 18.05 3.53
N TYR A 333 8.52 16.78 3.81
CA TYR A 333 9.85 16.24 3.52
C TYR A 333 10.13 16.22 2.02
N PHE A 334 9.20 15.71 1.20
CA PHE A 334 9.38 15.63 -0.24
C PHE A 334 9.61 17.00 -0.88
N ASN A 335 8.82 18.01 -0.49
CA ASN A 335 8.95 19.37 -1.03
C ASN A 335 10.28 20.01 -0.63
N GLY A 336 10.77 19.75 0.59
CA GLY A 336 12.08 20.22 1.05
C GLY A 336 13.27 19.61 0.30
N HIS A 337 13.12 18.40 -0.24
CA HIS A 337 14.20 17.63 -0.89
C HIS A 337 13.92 17.37 -2.38
N LYS A 338 13.08 18.20 -3.01
CA LYS A 338 12.60 17.99 -4.38
C LYS A 338 13.73 17.91 -5.42
N SER A 339 14.84 18.61 -5.21
CA SER A 339 16.02 18.58 -6.07
C SER A 339 16.67 17.18 -6.11
N GLU A 340 16.62 16.44 -5.00
CA GLU A 340 17.23 15.12 -4.85
C GLU A 340 16.25 14.00 -5.24
N LEU A 341 14.96 14.19 -4.94
CA LEU A 341 13.92 13.16 -5.10
C LEU A 341 13.16 13.23 -6.43
N GLY A 342 13.37 14.27 -7.24
CA GLY A 342 12.72 14.48 -8.52
C GLY A 342 11.46 15.35 -8.48
N LYS A 343 10.86 15.60 -9.65
CA LYS A 343 9.93 16.74 -9.86
C LYS A 343 8.49 16.52 -9.37
N SER A 344 7.99 15.28 -9.30
CA SER A 344 6.59 14.98 -8.95
C SER A 344 6.49 13.82 -7.95
N ASN A 345 5.54 13.88 -7.03
CA ASN A 345 5.22 12.79 -6.12
C ASN A 345 3.70 12.58 -6.08
N PRO A 346 3.08 12.18 -7.21
CA PRO A 346 1.64 12.03 -7.26
C PRO A 346 1.18 10.90 -6.34
N TRP A 347 1.96 9.82 -6.24
CA TRP A 347 1.60 8.58 -5.53
C TRP A 347 1.90 8.57 -4.02
N GLY A 348 2.76 9.47 -3.52
CA GLY A 348 3.06 9.60 -2.09
C GLY A 348 2.29 10.72 -1.38
N GLY A 349 2.84 11.19 -0.26
CA GLY A 349 2.28 12.32 0.50
C GLY A 349 1.05 11.98 1.33
N HIS A 350 0.93 10.73 1.77
CA HIS A 350 -0.19 10.22 2.57
C HIS A 350 0.04 10.35 4.09
N GLY A 351 1.30 10.48 4.53
CA GLY A 351 1.69 10.64 5.92
C GLY A 351 1.22 9.48 6.81
N LEU A 352 1.23 8.26 6.29
CA LEU A 352 0.86 7.03 7.02
C LEU A 352 2.11 6.43 7.67
N ALA A 353 1.96 5.58 8.70
CA ALA A 353 3.09 4.76 9.12
C ALA A 353 3.51 3.87 7.94
N LEU A 354 4.81 3.74 7.66
CA LEU A 354 5.28 3.07 6.44
C LEU A 354 4.87 1.59 6.35
N ARG A 355 4.65 0.94 7.50
CA ARG A 355 4.11 -0.43 7.58
C ARG A 355 2.64 -0.55 7.14
N GLN A 356 1.92 0.56 6.98
CA GLN A 356 0.55 0.54 6.44
C GLN A 356 0.54 0.34 4.92
N PHE A 357 1.66 0.52 4.22
CA PHE A 357 1.79 0.18 2.81
C PHE A 357 2.10 -1.32 2.68
N LEU A 358 1.36 -1.99 1.81
CA LEU A 358 1.36 -3.43 1.60
C LEU A 358 1.90 -3.72 0.19
N SER A 359 3.11 -4.28 0.13
CA SER A 359 3.86 -4.49 -1.12
C SER A 359 3.58 -5.84 -1.78
N LEU A 360 3.85 -5.93 -3.08
CA LEU A 360 3.70 -7.16 -3.87
C LEU A 360 4.83 -8.17 -3.63
N TYR A 361 6.02 -7.69 -3.31
CA TYR A 361 7.21 -8.47 -2.96
C TYR A 361 7.89 -7.88 -1.73
N PRO A 362 8.69 -8.64 -0.97
CA PRO A 362 9.32 -8.16 0.26
C PRO A 362 10.53 -7.23 0.04
N HIS A 363 10.49 -6.38 -0.98
CA HIS A 363 11.59 -5.55 -1.50
C HIS A 363 11.77 -4.19 -0.80
N THR A 364 10.83 -3.76 0.04
CA THR A 364 10.90 -2.49 0.78
C THR A 364 10.68 -2.79 2.25
N HIS A 365 11.74 -2.81 3.07
CA HIS A 365 11.65 -3.22 4.48
C HIS A 365 10.93 -2.19 5.37
N ASP A 366 10.72 -0.98 4.85
CA ASP A 366 9.87 0.03 5.47
C ASP A 366 8.39 -0.33 5.43
N ASN A 367 7.98 -1.12 4.43
CA ASN A 367 6.61 -1.53 4.19
C ASN A 367 6.36 -2.94 4.69
N THR A 368 5.08 -3.31 4.84
CA THR A 368 4.70 -4.68 5.16
C THR A 368 4.59 -5.48 3.87
N PHE A 369 5.17 -6.67 3.82
CA PHE A 369 4.98 -7.56 2.69
C PHE A 369 3.61 -8.25 2.77
N LEU A 370 2.75 -8.03 1.78
CA LEU A 370 1.49 -8.75 1.65
C LEU A 370 1.62 -9.94 0.70
N GLY A 371 2.20 -9.73 -0.47
CA GLY A 371 2.39 -10.78 -1.47
C GLY A 371 1.10 -11.20 -2.16
N PHE A 372 1.13 -12.43 -2.68
CA PHE A 372 0.05 -13.11 -3.40
C PHE A 372 0.34 -14.62 -3.38
N VAL A 373 -0.56 -15.42 -3.93
CA VAL A 373 -0.36 -16.87 -4.10
C VAL A 373 0.01 -17.19 -5.53
N VAL A 374 1.08 -17.96 -5.72
CA VAL A 374 1.39 -18.57 -7.01
C VAL A 374 0.53 -19.82 -7.12
N ASN A 375 -0.32 -19.86 -8.14
CA ASN A 375 -1.17 -21.01 -8.36
C ASN A 375 -0.35 -22.13 -9.03
N THR A 376 -0.38 -23.32 -8.43
CA THR A 376 0.30 -24.51 -8.94
C THR A 376 -0.74 -25.59 -9.15
N HIS A 377 -1.17 -25.77 -10.39
CA HIS A 377 -2.03 -26.89 -10.78
C HIS A 377 -1.20 -28.15 -11.01
N LEU A 378 -0.40 -28.57 -10.02
CA LEU A 378 0.42 -29.77 -10.13
C LEU A 378 -0.37 -31.00 -9.69
N ASN A 379 -1.15 -31.56 -10.62
CA ASN A 379 -1.83 -32.85 -10.44
C ASN A 379 -0.99 -34.07 -10.92
N GLY A 380 0.34 -33.97 -10.97
CA GLY A 380 1.16 -35.11 -11.39
C GLY A 380 2.67 -34.87 -11.43
N THR A 381 3.40 -35.96 -11.65
CA THR A 381 4.84 -35.99 -11.92
C THR A 381 5.20 -35.11 -13.11
N LEU A 382 6.26 -34.30 -12.95
CA LEU A 382 6.82 -33.45 -14.00
C LEU A 382 7.04 -34.26 -15.28
N ASN A 383 6.65 -33.71 -16.42
CA ASN A 383 6.96 -34.33 -17.70
C ASN A 383 8.48 -34.39 -17.87
N LYS A 384 9.02 -35.59 -18.10
CA LYS A 384 10.47 -35.80 -18.23
C LYS A 384 11.04 -35.24 -19.55
N THR A 385 10.20 -34.99 -20.55
CA THR A 385 10.60 -34.52 -21.88
C THR A 385 10.29 -33.02 -22.06
N ARG A 386 11.00 -32.16 -21.33
CA ARG A 386 10.86 -30.69 -21.47
C ARG A 386 11.80 -30.16 -22.54
N SER A 387 11.29 -29.31 -23.43
CA SER A 387 12.06 -28.68 -24.50
C SER A 387 11.55 -27.27 -24.79
N GLY A 388 12.38 -26.42 -25.39
CA GLY A 388 11.94 -25.11 -25.82
C GLY A 388 12.00 -24.01 -24.76
N VAL A 389 11.87 -22.79 -25.28
CA VAL A 389 11.87 -21.53 -24.54
C VAL A 389 10.49 -20.90 -24.67
N LEU A 390 9.86 -20.49 -23.57
CA LEU A 390 8.70 -19.60 -23.59
C LEU A 390 9.13 -18.18 -23.22
N VAL A 391 8.80 -17.21 -24.07
CA VAL A 391 9.15 -15.81 -23.84
C VAL A 391 8.13 -15.10 -22.95
N TYR A 392 8.63 -14.38 -21.95
CA TYR A 392 7.83 -13.55 -21.05
C TYR A 392 7.57 -12.17 -21.68
N GLY A 393 6.47 -12.08 -22.43
CA GLY A 393 5.99 -10.82 -22.99
C GLY A 393 4.69 -11.04 -23.75
N LYS A 394 3.57 -10.52 -23.24
CA LYS A 394 2.22 -10.83 -23.76
C LYS A 394 1.64 -9.81 -24.72
N GLU A 395 2.33 -8.68 -24.90
CA GLU A 395 1.92 -7.60 -25.80
C GLU A 395 3.09 -7.20 -26.70
N LYS A 396 2.82 -6.81 -27.95
CA LYS A 396 3.83 -6.53 -28.97
C LYS A 396 4.86 -5.49 -28.53
N TYR A 397 4.45 -4.46 -27.80
CA TYR A 397 5.38 -3.41 -27.34
C TYR A 397 6.46 -3.95 -26.39
N MET A 398 6.19 -5.05 -25.66
CA MET A 398 7.16 -5.69 -24.77
C MET A 398 8.31 -6.33 -25.56
N TRP A 399 8.11 -6.58 -26.85
CA TRP A 399 9.08 -7.20 -27.75
C TRP A 399 9.90 -6.19 -28.57
N ALA A 400 9.61 -4.88 -28.46
CA ALA A 400 10.15 -3.84 -29.35
C ALA A 400 11.70 -3.70 -29.35
N LYS A 401 12.41 -4.37 -28.43
CA LYS A 401 13.87 -4.42 -28.34
C LYS A 401 14.42 -5.82 -28.09
N ALA A 402 13.60 -6.86 -28.28
CA ALA A 402 13.92 -8.23 -27.91
C ALA A 402 14.45 -9.09 -29.07
N GLU A 403 14.52 -8.55 -30.30
CA GLU A 403 14.79 -9.36 -31.49
C GLU A 403 16.11 -10.13 -31.40
N ALA A 404 17.21 -9.47 -30.99
CA ALA A 404 18.51 -10.12 -30.85
C ALA A 404 18.49 -11.27 -29.81
N ALA A 405 17.87 -11.03 -28.65
CA ALA A 405 17.75 -12.03 -27.60
C ALA A 405 16.89 -13.23 -28.03
N VAL A 406 15.77 -12.97 -28.71
CA VAL A 406 14.87 -14.02 -29.23
C VAL A 406 15.57 -14.84 -30.31
N ARG A 407 16.26 -14.20 -31.26
CA ARG A 407 17.03 -14.90 -32.30
C ARG A 407 18.13 -15.78 -31.69
N THR A 408 18.82 -15.27 -30.66
CA THR A 408 19.81 -16.04 -29.90
C THR A 408 19.19 -17.30 -29.29
N ALA A 409 18.00 -17.20 -28.70
CA ALA A 409 17.30 -18.36 -28.16
C ALA A 409 16.90 -19.37 -29.26
N MET A 410 16.49 -18.88 -30.43
CA MET A 410 16.13 -19.71 -31.58
C MET A 410 17.32 -20.49 -32.17
N GLU A 411 18.56 -20.05 -31.96
CA GLU A 411 19.75 -20.82 -32.34
C GLU A 411 19.92 -22.10 -31.51
N VAL A 412 19.32 -22.15 -30.32
CA VAL A 412 19.46 -23.27 -29.38
C VAL A 412 18.26 -24.22 -29.46
N THR A 413 17.03 -23.70 -29.48
CA THR A 413 15.80 -24.52 -29.43
C THR A 413 14.59 -23.75 -29.97
N GLU A 414 13.45 -24.44 -30.14
CA GLU A 414 12.17 -23.80 -30.46
C GLU A 414 11.77 -22.71 -29.44
N VAL A 415 11.18 -21.62 -29.94
CA VAL A 415 10.75 -20.47 -29.13
C VAL A 415 9.24 -20.28 -29.24
N HIS A 416 8.58 -20.29 -28.10
CA HIS A 416 7.15 -20.07 -27.95
C HIS A 416 6.84 -18.68 -27.39
N ALA A 417 5.65 -18.19 -27.69
CA ALA A 417 5.13 -16.93 -27.17
C ALA A 417 3.63 -17.01 -26.89
N THR A 418 3.12 -16.08 -26.08
CA THR A 418 1.68 -15.89 -25.80
C THR A 418 1.27 -14.43 -26.03
N VAL A 419 1.60 -13.88 -27.21
CA VAL A 419 1.36 -12.47 -27.54
C VAL A 419 -0.07 -12.29 -28.04
N ALA A 420 -0.87 -11.53 -27.29
CA ALA A 420 -2.30 -11.39 -27.51
C ALA A 420 -2.65 -10.53 -28.73
N ASP A 421 -1.88 -9.47 -28.99
CA ASP A 421 -2.12 -8.44 -30.01
C ASP A 421 -1.31 -8.66 -31.31
N ALA A 422 -0.66 -9.82 -31.45
CA ALA A 422 0.04 -10.21 -32.67
C ALA A 422 -0.90 -10.99 -33.62
N SER A 423 -1.61 -10.27 -34.48
CA SER A 423 -2.51 -10.85 -35.51
C SER A 423 -1.77 -11.29 -36.78
N ASP A 424 -0.64 -10.66 -37.10
CA ASP A 424 0.04 -10.80 -38.39
C ASP A 424 1.43 -11.45 -38.22
N ALA A 425 1.84 -12.27 -39.20
CA ALA A 425 3.11 -13.00 -39.20
C ALA A 425 4.38 -12.10 -39.10
N SER A 426 4.26 -10.80 -39.39
CA SER A 426 5.35 -9.82 -39.29
C SER A 426 5.50 -9.20 -37.90
N SER A 427 4.59 -9.48 -36.96
CA SER A 427 4.59 -8.82 -35.63
C SER A 427 5.58 -9.44 -34.63
N LEU A 428 6.10 -10.63 -34.93
CA LEU A 428 7.10 -11.35 -34.13
C LEU A 428 8.22 -11.85 -35.07
N PRO A 429 9.43 -12.13 -34.55
CA PRO A 429 10.48 -12.75 -35.35
C PRO A 429 9.99 -14.05 -36.03
N SER A 430 10.32 -14.20 -37.32
CA SER A 430 9.92 -15.38 -38.10
C SER A 430 10.45 -16.66 -37.45
N GLY A 431 9.56 -17.64 -37.24
CA GLY A 431 9.86 -18.92 -36.57
C GLY A 431 9.43 -18.99 -35.10
N VAL A 432 8.99 -17.88 -34.49
CA VAL A 432 8.37 -17.90 -33.15
C VAL A 432 6.98 -18.54 -33.21
N ILE A 433 6.73 -19.52 -32.34
CA ILE A 433 5.44 -20.22 -32.21
C ILE A 433 4.53 -19.43 -31.25
N ASN A 434 3.66 -18.59 -31.77
CA ASN A 434 2.74 -17.80 -30.95
C ASN A 434 1.43 -18.56 -30.65
N HIS A 435 1.23 -18.91 -29.38
CA HIS A 435 0.01 -19.54 -28.86
C HIS A 435 -1.13 -18.54 -28.59
N ARG A 436 -0.89 -17.24 -28.82
CA ARG A 436 -1.81 -16.13 -28.48
C ARG A 436 -2.14 -16.12 -26.98
N LEU A 437 -3.24 -15.47 -26.61
CA LEU A 437 -3.67 -15.42 -25.21
C LEU A 437 -4.19 -16.79 -24.79
N LEU A 438 -3.56 -17.36 -23.77
CA LEU A 438 -3.95 -18.61 -23.13
C LEU A 438 -4.73 -18.33 -21.84
N ASN A 439 -5.64 -19.23 -21.48
CA ASN A 439 -6.17 -19.24 -20.10
C ASN A 439 -5.13 -19.80 -19.12
N GLU A 440 -5.37 -19.67 -17.82
CA GLU A 440 -4.42 -20.07 -16.78
C GLU A 440 -4.00 -21.55 -16.87
N LEU A 441 -4.95 -22.46 -17.10
CA LEU A 441 -4.66 -23.90 -17.21
C LEU A 441 -3.78 -24.21 -18.42
N GLN A 442 -4.10 -23.63 -19.58
CA GLN A 442 -3.31 -23.79 -20.81
C GLN A 442 -1.92 -23.18 -20.68
N PHE A 443 -1.81 -22.03 -19.99
CA PHE A 443 -0.54 -21.39 -19.72
C PHE A 443 0.34 -22.25 -18.80
N HIS A 444 -0.22 -22.82 -17.73
CA HIS A 444 0.48 -23.74 -16.83
C HIS A 444 0.88 -25.04 -17.53
N GLU A 445 0.02 -25.57 -18.41
CA GLU A 445 0.36 -26.71 -19.25
C GLU A 445 1.56 -26.41 -20.16
N LEU A 446 1.57 -25.23 -20.80
CA LEU A 446 2.71 -24.81 -21.62
C LEU A 446 3.99 -24.63 -20.78
N LEU A 447 3.89 -24.00 -19.60
CA LEU A 447 5.01 -23.86 -18.66
C LEU A 447 5.58 -25.22 -18.24
N SER A 448 4.73 -26.25 -18.08
CA SER A 448 5.16 -27.59 -17.71
C SER A 448 5.94 -28.33 -18.82
N LYS A 449 5.79 -27.88 -20.07
CA LYS A 449 6.43 -28.45 -21.28
C LYS A 449 7.73 -27.76 -21.65
N VAL A 450 7.87 -26.47 -21.36
CA VAL A 450 9.10 -25.72 -21.68
C VAL A 450 10.19 -25.92 -20.64
N ARG A 451 11.44 -25.79 -21.06
CA ARG A 451 12.60 -25.85 -20.15
C ARG A 451 12.99 -24.49 -19.62
N VAL A 452 12.82 -23.46 -20.45
CA VAL A 452 13.24 -22.09 -20.16
C VAL A 452 12.07 -21.13 -20.26
N PHE A 453 11.97 -20.23 -19.29
CA PHE A 453 11.13 -19.04 -19.37
C PHE A 453 12.03 -17.81 -19.51
N LEU A 454 11.97 -17.13 -20.65
CA LEU A 454 12.90 -16.05 -21.00
C LEU A 454 12.30 -14.67 -20.74
N GLY A 455 12.86 -13.93 -19.79
CA GLY A 455 12.54 -12.53 -19.57
C GLY A 455 13.04 -11.61 -20.69
N LEU A 456 12.29 -10.54 -20.97
CA LEU A 456 12.66 -9.49 -21.94
C LEU A 456 13.03 -8.15 -21.29
N GLY A 457 13.03 -8.07 -19.95
CA GLY A 457 13.32 -6.86 -19.18
C GLY A 457 12.06 -6.06 -18.82
N PHE A 458 10.90 -6.43 -19.36
CA PHE A 458 9.59 -5.88 -18.98
C PHE A 458 8.49 -6.94 -19.20
N PRO A 459 7.45 -7.04 -18.34
CA PRO A 459 7.16 -6.22 -17.17
C PRO A 459 8.07 -6.49 -15.96
N PHE A 460 8.21 -5.50 -15.08
CA PHE A 460 9.00 -5.59 -13.85
C PHE A 460 8.22 -6.29 -12.74
N GLU A 461 8.88 -7.19 -12.00
CA GLU A 461 8.36 -7.82 -10.78
C GLU A 461 6.91 -8.36 -10.96
N GLY A 462 6.67 -9.08 -12.06
CA GLY A 462 5.39 -9.74 -12.29
C GLY A 462 5.32 -11.14 -11.65
N PRO A 463 4.12 -11.76 -11.56
CA PRO A 463 3.95 -13.09 -10.97
C PRO A 463 4.38 -14.25 -11.87
N ALA A 464 4.31 -14.08 -13.20
CA ALA A 464 4.51 -15.17 -14.16
C ALA A 464 5.88 -15.88 -14.07
N PRO A 465 7.00 -15.18 -13.79
CA PRO A 465 8.27 -15.87 -13.55
C PRO A 465 8.25 -16.87 -12.37
N LEU A 466 7.47 -16.60 -11.31
CA LEU A 466 7.29 -17.56 -10.22
C LEU A 466 6.42 -18.74 -10.63
N GLU A 467 5.37 -18.51 -11.42
CA GLU A 467 4.57 -19.59 -11.99
C GLU A 467 5.45 -20.50 -12.84
N ALA A 468 6.37 -19.95 -13.64
CA ALA A 468 7.31 -20.72 -14.44
C ALA A 468 8.25 -21.59 -13.58
N VAL A 469 8.88 -21.01 -12.55
CA VAL A 469 9.76 -21.74 -11.64
C VAL A 469 9.00 -22.81 -10.85
N ALA A 470 7.77 -22.52 -10.43
CA ALA A 470 6.91 -23.47 -9.73
C ALA A 470 6.43 -24.63 -10.61
N HIS A 471 6.40 -24.44 -11.93
CA HIS A 471 6.15 -25.51 -12.91
C HIS A 471 7.45 -26.16 -13.42
N GLY A 472 8.62 -25.74 -12.93
CA GLY A 472 9.93 -26.35 -13.19
C GLY A 472 10.64 -25.89 -14.45
N ALA A 473 10.22 -24.75 -15.02
CA ALA A 473 11.01 -24.03 -16.01
C ALA A 473 12.08 -23.18 -15.29
N ILE A 474 13.25 -23.03 -15.91
CA ILE A 474 14.31 -22.13 -15.44
C ILE A 474 14.03 -20.73 -15.96
N PHE A 475 14.00 -19.74 -15.08
CA PHE A 475 13.80 -18.35 -15.47
C PHE A 475 15.13 -17.70 -15.86
N ILE A 476 15.27 -17.29 -17.11
CA ILE A 476 16.36 -16.39 -17.53
C ILE A 476 15.91 -14.97 -17.19
N ASN A 477 16.52 -14.41 -16.15
CA ASN A 477 16.20 -13.11 -15.58
C ASN A 477 17.12 -12.02 -16.15
N PRO A 478 16.62 -11.04 -16.92
CA PRO A 478 17.45 -9.98 -17.47
C PRO A 478 18.07 -9.12 -16.36
N ARG A 479 19.40 -9.02 -16.37
CA ARG A 479 20.19 -8.11 -15.53
C ARG A 479 20.06 -6.68 -16.03
N PHE A 480 20.04 -5.73 -15.09
CA PHE A 480 20.07 -4.30 -15.39
C PHE A 480 21.36 -3.69 -14.85
N ASP A 481 22.23 -3.27 -15.77
CA ASP A 481 23.41 -2.48 -15.46
C ASP A 481 23.44 -1.24 -16.40
N PRO A 482 23.23 -0.02 -15.87
CA PRO A 482 22.94 0.31 -14.48
C PRO A 482 21.53 -0.15 -14.03
N PRO A 483 21.29 -0.29 -12.70
CA PRO A 483 19.97 -0.60 -12.16
C PRO A 483 18.87 0.37 -12.59
N LYS A 484 17.65 -0.16 -12.77
CA LYS A 484 16.46 0.61 -13.20
C LYS A 484 15.66 1.09 -12.01
N GLY A 485 15.50 2.41 -11.87
CA GLY A 485 14.72 3.00 -10.80
C GLY A 485 14.16 4.36 -11.20
N ARG A 486 13.65 5.10 -10.21
CA ARG A 486 12.99 6.38 -10.42
C ARG A 486 13.81 7.40 -11.20
N LEU A 487 15.13 7.41 -11.02
CA LEU A 487 16.04 8.36 -11.69
C LEU A 487 16.53 7.87 -13.06
N THR A 488 16.42 6.58 -13.36
CA THR A 488 17.04 5.96 -14.55
C THR A 488 16.03 5.37 -15.54
N GLU A 489 14.77 5.18 -15.15
CA GLU A 489 13.75 4.52 -15.97
C GLU A 489 12.39 5.24 -15.91
N LYS A 490 11.80 5.50 -17.09
CA LYS A 490 10.59 6.32 -17.24
C LYS A 490 9.40 5.70 -16.51
N PHE A 491 9.30 4.38 -16.49
CA PHE A 491 8.23 3.67 -15.77
C PHE A 491 8.23 3.97 -14.27
N PHE A 492 9.39 4.22 -13.67
CA PHE A 492 9.55 4.47 -12.23
C PHE A 492 9.55 5.96 -11.87
N ALA A 493 9.60 6.88 -12.85
CA ALA A 493 9.86 8.30 -12.65
C ALA A 493 8.95 9.01 -11.63
N GLU A 494 7.72 8.53 -11.47
CA GLU A 494 6.76 9.10 -10.51
C GLU A 494 6.52 8.23 -9.27
N LYS A 495 7.03 7.00 -9.22
CA LYS A 495 6.78 6.07 -8.11
C LYS A 495 7.42 6.56 -6.81
N PRO A 496 6.80 6.37 -5.64
CA PRO A 496 7.22 6.98 -4.38
C PRO A 496 8.37 6.19 -3.71
N THR A 497 9.41 5.87 -4.48
CA THR A 497 10.56 5.07 -4.05
C THR A 497 11.78 5.40 -4.90
N LEU A 498 12.96 5.41 -4.28
CA LEU A 498 14.29 5.44 -4.90
C LEU A 498 14.87 4.04 -5.11
N ARG A 499 14.16 2.97 -4.73
CA ARG A 499 14.58 1.59 -4.99
C ARG A 499 14.88 1.42 -6.48
N ALA A 500 16.07 0.90 -6.77
CA ALA A 500 16.49 0.55 -8.12
C ALA A 500 16.56 -0.97 -8.26
N LEU A 501 15.99 -1.49 -9.33
CA LEU A 501 15.96 -2.91 -9.66
C LEU A 501 17.26 -3.29 -10.38
N THR A 502 17.95 -4.28 -9.85
CA THR A 502 19.17 -4.90 -10.43
C THR A 502 18.87 -5.89 -11.55
N SER A 503 17.62 -6.34 -11.66
CA SER A 503 17.16 -7.27 -12.69
C SER A 503 15.64 -7.15 -12.91
N GLN A 504 15.09 -7.86 -13.90
CA GLN A 504 13.65 -7.83 -14.19
C GLN A 504 12.79 -8.26 -12.99
N CYS A 505 13.27 -9.21 -12.19
CA CYS A 505 12.65 -9.61 -10.93
C CYS A 505 13.71 -9.86 -9.84
N PRO A 506 14.08 -8.83 -9.03
CA PRO A 506 15.11 -8.98 -8.00
C PRO A 506 14.77 -10.03 -6.93
N TYR A 507 13.49 -10.25 -6.63
CA TYR A 507 13.08 -11.33 -5.73
C TYR A 507 13.53 -12.72 -6.23
N LEU A 508 13.47 -12.95 -7.54
CA LEU A 508 13.93 -14.19 -8.16
C LEU A 508 15.44 -14.21 -8.34
N GLU A 509 16.08 -13.05 -8.51
CA GLU A 509 17.55 -12.94 -8.47
C GLU A 509 18.11 -13.48 -7.14
N ASP A 510 17.47 -13.16 -6.00
CA ASP A 510 17.83 -13.72 -4.69
C ASP A 510 17.67 -15.25 -4.59
N MET A 511 16.75 -15.84 -5.37
CA MET A 511 16.60 -17.31 -5.41
C MET A 511 17.75 -17.99 -6.15
N GLY A 512 18.31 -17.31 -7.16
CA GLY A 512 19.51 -17.74 -7.87
C GLY A 512 19.41 -19.08 -8.62
N GLU A 513 20.56 -19.55 -9.07
CA GLU A 513 20.69 -20.85 -9.75
C GLU A 513 20.40 -22.00 -8.76
N PRO A 514 19.79 -23.12 -9.21
CA PRO A 514 19.54 -23.47 -10.62
C PRO A 514 18.19 -22.98 -11.16
N TRP A 515 17.34 -22.35 -10.35
CA TRP A 515 15.99 -21.94 -10.77
C TRP A 515 15.99 -20.67 -11.62
N VAL A 516 16.92 -19.77 -11.36
CA VAL A 516 16.99 -18.44 -11.97
C VAL A 516 18.41 -18.14 -12.40
N MET A 517 18.60 -17.87 -13.69
CA MET A 517 19.89 -17.42 -14.23
C MET A 517 19.80 -15.94 -14.59
N THR A 518 20.53 -15.09 -13.87
CA THR A 518 20.48 -13.63 -14.08
C THR A 518 21.62 -13.16 -14.99
N VAL A 519 21.27 -12.80 -16.24
CA VAL A 519 22.22 -12.49 -17.32
C VAL A 519 21.85 -11.21 -18.06
N ASP A 520 22.82 -10.52 -18.63
CA ASP A 520 22.54 -9.42 -19.58
C ASP A 520 22.05 -10.02 -20.89
N THR A 521 20.79 -9.79 -21.24
CA THR A 521 20.19 -10.32 -22.48
C THR A 521 20.70 -9.63 -23.75
N ASN A 522 21.43 -8.53 -23.64
CA ASN A 522 22.10 -7.90 -24.79
C ASN A 522 23.44 -8.56 -25.12
N ASP A 523 24.07 -9.24 -24.15
CA ASP A 523 25.21 -10.10 -24.41
C ASP A 523 24.71 -11.44 -24.94
N THR A 524 24.64 -11.54 -26.27
CA THR A 524 24.10 -12.73 -26.96
C THR A 524 24.90 -13.98 -26.67
N LYS A 525 26.22 -13.88 -26.41
CA LYS A 525 27.04 -15.03 -26.02
C LYS A 525 26.65 -15.51 -24.64
N ALA A 526 26.65 -14.61 -23.65
CA ALA A 526 26.27 -14.97 -22.28
C ALA A 526 24.83 -15.51 -22.20
N LEU A 527 23.92 -14.94 -22.98
CA LEU A 527 22.54 -15.43 -23.09
C LEU A 527 22.48 -16.83 -23.69
N LYS A 528 23.18 -17.08 -24.80
CA LYS A 528 23.22 -18.41 -25.44
C LYS A 528 23.78 -19.46 -24.49
N ASP A 529 24.91 -19.17 -23.85
CA ASP A 529 25.55 -20.07 -22.88
C ASP A 529 24.61 -20.37 -21.69
N ALA A 530 23.82 -19.38 -21.24
CA ALA A 530 22.84 -19.58 -20.18
C ALA A 530 21.65 -20.46 -20.62
N ILE A 531 21.14 -20.26 -21.85
CA ILE A 531 20.06 -21.09 -22.39
C ILE A 531 20.55 -22.53 -22.57
N GLU A 532 21.73 -22.75 -23.15
CA GLU A 532 22.31 -24.09 -23.31
C GLU A 532 22.50 -24.80 -21.95
N ARG A 533 23.04 -24.10 -20.93
CA ARG A 533 23.14 -24.63 -19.57
C ARG A 533 21.77 -24.96 -18.99
N ALA A 534 20.78 -24.09 -19.15
CA ALA A 534 19.42 -24.32 -18.67
C ALA A 534 18.77 -25.54 -19.35
N MET A 535 19.03 -25.76 -20.65
CA MET A 535 18.55 -26.94 -21.38
C MET A 535 19.10 -28.24 -20.80
N MET A 536 20.36 -28.24 -20.33
CA MET A 536 21.03 -29.42 -19.78
C MET A 536 20.83 -29.63 -18.27
N SER A 537 20.46 -28.57 -17.54
CA SER A 537 20.32 -28.62 -16.07
C SER A 537 19.08 -29.39 -15.67
N ASP A 538 19.14 -30.26 -14.66
CA ASP A 538 17.94 -30.83 -14.02
C ASP A 538 17.54 -30.01 -12.79
N VAL A 539 16.26 -29.63 -12.72
CA VAL A 539 15.77 -28.66 -11.73
C VAL A 539 14.46 -29.14 -11.13
N THR A 540 14.46 -29.29 -9.81
CA THR A 540 13.23 -29.52 -9.04
C THR A 540 12.46 -28.20 -8.96
N PRO A 541 11.15 -28.18 -9.30
CA PRO A 541 10.32 -26.99 -9.15
C PRO A 541 10.38 -26.47 -7.71
N ARG A 542 10.39 -25.15 -7.57
CA ARG A 542 10.46 -24.48 -6.27
C ARG A 542 9.42 -23.39 -6.20
N LEU A 543 8.68 -23.37 -5.09
CA LEU A 543 7.79 -22.27 -4.73
C LEU A 543 8.09 -21.89 -3.28
N PRO A 544 8.60 -20.68 -3.00
CA PRO A 544 8.78 -20.20 -1.63
C PRO A 544 7.47 -20.25 -0.84
N SER A 545 7.53 -20.72 0.41
CA SER A 545 6.33 -20.94 1.24
C SER A 545 5.49 -19.66 1.41
N GLU A 546 6.12 -18.48 1.43
CA GLU A 546 5.46 -17.17 1.51
C GLU A 546 4.54 -16.82 0.34
N LEU A 547 4.68 -17.53 -0.77
CA LEU A 547 3.87 -17.39 -1.98
C LEU A 547 2.90 -18.57 -2.17
N THR A 548 2.72 -19.41 -1.16
CA THR A 548 1.69 -20.47 -1.12
C THR A 548 0.41 -19.95 -0.44
N ALA A 549 -0.72 -20.63 -0.64
CA ALA A 549 -1.97 -20.31 0.05
C ALA A 549 -1.82 -20.38 1.58
N SER A 550 -1.08 -21.39 2.07
CA SER A 550 -0.79 -21.57 3.49
C SER A 550 0.03 -20.41 4.05
N GLY A 551 1.12 -20.07 3.37
CA GLY A 551 1.98 -18.99 3.79
C GLY A 551 1.33 -17.61 3.72
N MET A 552 0.52 -17.35 2.70
CA MET A 552 -0.24 -16.10 2.60
C MET A 552 -1.32 -16.02 3.68
N LEU A 553 -2.06 -17.10 3.94
CA LEU A 553 -3.11 -17.12 4.96
C LEU A 553 -2.55 -16.82 6.36
N LEU A 554 -1.42 -17.45 6.71
CA LEU A 554 -0.71 -17.19 7.97
C LEU A 554 -0.30 -15.72 8.09
N ARG A 555 0.33 -15.19 7.05
CA ARG A 555 0.79 -13.80 7.01
C ARG A 555 -0.37 -12.82 7.11
N VAL A 556 -1.47 -13.04 6.39
CA VAL A 556 -2.68 -12.20 6.48
C VAL A 556 -3.29 -12.27 7.87
N SER A 557 -3.34 -13.45 8.50
CA SER A 557 -3.83 -13.60 9.88
C SER A 557 -3.03 -12.74 10.85
N ILE A 558 -1.71 -12.72 10.74
CA ILE A 558 -0.84 -11.87 11.55
C ILE A 558 -1.01 -10.38 11.21
N ILE A 559 -1.13 -10.00 9.93
CA ILE A 559 -1.34 -8.61 9.51
C ILE A 559 -2.63 -8.04 10.11
N VAL A 560 -3.72 -8.81 10.17
CA VAL A 560 -4.98 -8.29 10.72
C VAL A 560 -5.03 -8.32 12.24
N ASP A 561 -4.35 -9.29 12.87
CA ASP A 561 -4.39 -9.48 14.32
C ASP A 561 -3.34 -8.64 15.07
N ARG A 562 -2.14 -8.47 14.49
CA ARG A 562 -0.95 -7.94 15.19
C ARG A 562 -0.39 -6.63 14.65
N LEU A 563 -0.59 -6.31 13.37
CA LEU A 563 -0.11 -5.03 12.83
C LEU A 563 -1.00 -3.91 13.38
N ASN A 564 -0.64 -3.34 14.52
CA ASN A 564 -1.32 -2.21 15.14
C ASN A 564 -0.51 -0.92 14.95
N THR A 565 -1.06 0.02 14.18
CA THR A 565 -0.47 1.34 13.94
C THR A 565 -1.27 2.46 14.61
N CYS A 566 -2.22 2.12 15.49
CA CYS A 566 -3.00 3.06 16.29
C CYS A 566 -2.34 3.35 17.65
N GLU A 567 -1.42 2.50 18.08
CA GLU A 567 -0.62 2.66 19.31
C GLU A 567 0.73 3.31 19.00
N THR A 568 1.28 4.01 19.99
CA THR A 568 2.57 4.72 19.88
C THR A 568 3.77 3.78 19.93
N MET A 569 3.65 2.66 20.66
CA MET A 569 4.70 1.66 20.81
C MET A 569 4.33 0.36 20.10
N PRO A 570 5.25 -0.23 19.33
CA PRO A 570 5.01 -1.51 18.65
C PRO A 570 4.92 -2.64 19.69
N VAL A 571 3.81 -3.36 19.68
CA VAL A 571 3.70 -4.66 20.38
C VAL A 571 4.20 -5.80 19.48
N TRP A 572 4.18 -5.59 18.15
CA TRP A 572 4.55 -6.59 17.15
C TRP A 572 5.38 -6.00 15.98
N PRO A 573 6.50 -6.65 15.56
CA PRO A 573 7.12 -7.82 16.18
C PRO A 573 7.50 -7.56 17.65
N PRO A 574 7.61 -8.60 18.50
CA PRO A 574 7.86 -8.41 19.91
C PRO A 574 9.24 -7.73 20.12
N PRO A 575 9.41 -6.87 21.14
CA PRO A 575 10.69 -6.20 21.41
C PRO A 575 11.89 -7.16 21.56
N SER A 576 11.65 -8.40 21.99
CA SER A 576 12.67 -9.46 22.11
C SER A 576 13.23 -9.94 20.77
N ALA A 577 12.56 -9.66 19.65
CA ALA A 577 13.05 -9.94 18.30
C ALA A 577 14.13 -8.96 17.85
N LEU A 578 14.32 -7.83 18.56
CA LEU A 578 15.32 -6.84 18.22
C LEU A 578 16.74 -7.44 18.27
N ARG A 579 17.48 -7.21 17.19
CA ARG A 579 18.89 -7.50 17.01
C ARG A 579 19.57 -6.23 16.52
N GLU A 580 19.97 -5.37 17.46
CA GLU A 580 20.63 -4.09 17.13
C GLU A 580 21.92 -4.32 16.33
N ARG A 581 22.14 -3.49 15.31
CA ARG A 581 23.38 -3.44 14.53
C ARG A 581 23.82 -2.00 14.33
N VAL A 582 25.10 -1.72 14.53
CA VAL A 582 25.72 -0.44 14.15
C VAL A 582 26.19 -0.59 12.70
N GLY A 583 25.70 0.28 11.82
CA GLY A 583 26.09 0.27 10.41
C GLY A 583 27.47 0.84 10.16
N VAL A 584 28.01 0.57 8.97
CA VAL A 584 29.18 1.32 8.45
C VAL A 584 28.71 2.65 7.85
N ALA A 585 29.63 3.61 7.73
CA ALA A 585 29.30 4.94 7.19
C ALA A 585 28.73 4.82 5.76
N GLY A 586 27.58 5.44 5.52
CA GLY A 586 26.90 5.42 4.22
C GLY A 586 26.03 4.19 3.96
N ALA A 587 25.99 3.20 4.84
CA ALA A 587 25.12 2.03 4.65
C ALA A 587 23.67 2.31 5.10
N SER A 588 22.70 1.75 4.36
CA SER A 588 21.30 1.71 4.80
C SER A 588 21.10 0.64 5.87
N CYS A 589 20.02 0.71 6.64
CA CYS A 589 19.74 -0.34 7.61
C CYS A 589 19.32 -1.66 6.93
N GLU A 590 18.76 -1.60 5.72
CA GLU A 590 18.52 -2.81 4.92
C GLU A 590 19.82 -3.58 4.64
N SER A 591 20.86 -2.90 4.14
CA SER A 591 22.14 -3.56 3.82
C SER A 591 22.87 -4.04 5.08
N VAL A 592 22.85 -3.24 6.15
CA VAL A 592 23.44 -3.61 7.45
C VAL A 592 22.80 -4.89 7.99
N CYS A 593 21.47 -4.96 8.03
CA CYS A 593 20.79 -6.14 8.53
C CYS A 593 21.01 -7.35 7.60
N SER A 594 20.90 -7.16 6.28
CA SER A 594 21.10 -8.22 5.29
C SER A 594 22.49 -8.85 5.37
N SER A 595 23.54 -8.03 5.52
CA SER A 595 24.93 -8.51 5.69
C SER A 595 25.12 -9.39 6.93
N ALA A 596 24.23 -9.30 7.91
CA ALA A 596 24.23 -10.11 9.13
C ALA A 596 23.26 -11.30 9.06
N GLY A 597 22.66 -11.59 7.89
CA GLY A 597 21.63 -12.64 7.74
C GLY A 597 20.30 -12.27 8.40
N LEU A 598 20.02 -10.97 8.57
CA LEU A 598 18.84 -10.43 9.24
C LEU A 598 18.04 -9.52 8.31
N ARG A 599 16.84 -9.12 8.74
CA ARG A 599 16.00 -8.14 8.05
C ARG A 599 15.85 -6.88 8.91
N CYS A 600 15.86 -5.70 8.31
CA CYS A 600 15.49 -4.47 9.01
C CYS A 600 13.97 -4.47 9.25
N ASP A 601 13.51 -4.07 10.42
CA ASP A 601 12.08 -3.89 10.69
C ASP A 601 11.79 -2.49 11.22
N SER A 602 11.04 -1.73 10.42
CA SER A 602 10.74 -0.33 10.72
C SER A 602 9.89 -0.15 11.99
N ALA A 603 9.20 -1.20 12.45
CA ALA A 603 8.45 -1.16 13.70
C ALA A 603 9.36 -0.95 14.90
N LEU A 604 10.58 -1.48 14.86
CA LEU A 604 11.47 -1.58 16.02
C LEU A 604 12.34 -0.32 16.20
N PHE A 605 12.25 0.66 15.30
CA PHE A 605 12.97 1.94 15.42
C PHE A 605 12.76 2.68 16.75
N PRO A 606 11.54 2.77 17.33
CA PRO A 606 11.33 3.39 18.64
C PRO A 606 12.14 2.75 19.77
N LEU A 607 12.53 1.47 19.65
CA LEU A 607 13.34 0.79 20.65
C LEU A 607 14.81 1.19 20.62
N VAL A 608 15.33 1.52 19.42
CA VAL A 608 16.72 1.94 19.20
C VAL A 608 16.89 3.45 19.19
N ASN A 609 15.81 4.22 18.98
CA ASN A 609 15.79 5.68 19.01
C ASN A 609 15.74 6.21 20.46
N LYS A 610 16.74 5.86 21.27
CA LYS A 610 16.84 6.25 22.69
C LYS A 610 18.22 6.82 23.00
N LYS A 611 18.25 7.84 23.87
CA LYS A 611 19.51 8.51 24.29
C LYS A 611 20.51 7.49 24.84
N GLU A 612 20.04 6.61 25.71
CA GLU A 612 20.86 5.60 26.39
C GLU A 612 21.51 4.66 25.37
N ARG A 613 20.76 4.27 24.33
CA ARG A 613 21.26 3.41 23.25
C ARG A 613 22.33 4.08 22.40
N LEU A 614 22.17 5.36 22.07
CA LEU A 614 23.19 6.09 21.31
C LEU A 614 24.48 6.30 22.12
N VAL A 615 24.36 6.62 23.42
CA VAL A 615 25.54 6.71 24.31
C VAL A 615 26.27 5.38 24.39
N GLU A 616 25.54 4.28 24.65
CA GLU A 616 26.09 2.94 24.83
C GLU A 616 26.72 2.39 23.53
N ARG A 617 25.99 2.47 22.41
CA ARG A 617 26.39 1.80 21.15
C ARG A 617 27.29 2.66 20.28
N MET A 618 27.22 3.99 20.39
CA MET A 618 27.90 4.92 19.47
C MET A 618 28.84 5.91 20.16
N LYS A 619 28.99 5.80 21.49
CA LYS A 619 29.92 6.61 22.30
C LYS A 619 29.70 8.11 22.12
N CYS A 620 28.44 8.54 22.25
CA CYS A 620 28.04 9.93 22.08
C CYS A 620 28.13 10.73 23.38
N GLU A 621 28.79 11.88 23.35
CA GLU A 621 28.87 12.82 24.48
C GLU A 621 27.65 13.75 24.52
N SER A 622 27.25 14.28 23.36
CA SER A 622 26.05 15.08 23.15
C SER A 622 25.13 14.42 22.14
N ILE A 623 23.83 14.68 22.26
CA ILE A 623 22.80 14.10 21.37
C ILE A 623 21.94 15.22 20.82
N ALA A 624 21.82 15.27 19.49
CA ALA A 624 20.85 16.10 18.80
C ALA A 624 19.56 15.31 18.52
N THR A 625 18.46 16.01 18.36
CA THR A 625 17.19 15.44 17.89
C THR A 625 16.77 16.21 16.65
N THR A 626 16.57 15.50 15.53
CA THR A 626 16.24 16.13 14.24
C THR A 626 15.29 15.26 13.41
N PRO A 627 14.44 15.86 12.56
CA PRO A 627 13.65 15.11 11.60
C PRO A 627 14.55 14.68 10.41
N SER A 628 14.96 13.42 10.36
CA SER A 628 15.91 12.94 9.35
C SER A 628 15.67 11.48 8.94
N ILE A 629 15.65 11.18 7.65
CA ILE A 629 15.43 9.80 7.13
C ILE A 629 16.53 8.80 7.54
N VAL A 630 17.70 9.30 7.97
CA VAL A 630 18.82 8.46 8.41
C VAL A 630 18.93 8.36 9.93
N ALA A 631 18.07 9.03 10.70
CA ALA A 631 18.02 8.88 12.14
C ALA A 631 17.26 7.58 12.55
N PRO A 632 17.62 6.91 13.67
CA PRO A 632 18.72 7.24 14.57
C PRO A 632 20.08 6.96 13.94
N SER A 633 20.98 7.93 14.07
CA SER A 633 22.36 7.87 13.60
C SER A 633 23.32 8.30 14.69
N LYS A 634 24.62 8.28 14.41
CA LYS A 634 25.66 8.64 15.38
C LYS A 634 25.35 10.00 16.00
N CYS A 635 24.94 9.95 17.26
CA CYS A 635 24.64 11.07 18.13
C CYS A 635 23.41 11.91 17.72
N THR A 636 22.50 11.33 16.92
CA THR A 636 21.27 11.98 16.48
C THR A 636 20.06 11.06 16.65
N LEU A 637 19.08 11.53 17.40
CA LEU A 637 17.76 10.91 17.52
C LEU A 637 16.81 11.43 16.44
N GLN A 638 15.87 10.56 16.05
CA GLN A 638 14.74 10.90 15.20
C GLN A 638 13.69 11.66 16.00
N GLU A 639 13.25 12.80 15.47
CA GLU A 639 12.11 13.57 15.99
C GLU A 639 10.77 13.11 15.41
N ASN A 640 10.75 12.75 14.13
CA ASN A 640 9.52 12.43 13.39
C ASN A 640 9.45 10.93 13.06
N SER A 641 8.53 10.21 13.71
CA SER A 641 8.37 8.77 13.52
C SER A 641 7.97 8.36 12.09
N LEU A 642 7.43 9.27 11.28
CA LEU A 642 7.12 9.02 9.87
C LEU A 642 8.36 9.02 8.95
N LEU A 643 9.52 9.43 9.48
CA LEU A 643 10.80 9.46 8.77
C LEU A 643 11.74 8.33 9.17
N PHE A 644 11.32 7.42 10.06
CA PHE A 644 12.07 6.18 10.24
C PHE A 644 12.15 5.42 8.90
N SER A 645 13.36 5.10 8.45
CA SER A 645 13.57 4.35 7.22
C SER A 645 14.62 3.27 7.36
N CYS A 646 14.33 2.07 6.88
CA CYS A 646 15.27 1.00 6.64
C CYS A 646 16.15 1.29 5.42
N SER A 647 15.55 1.78 4.32
CA SER A 647 16.22 1.89 3.01
C SER A 647 17.12 3.12 2.85
N SER A 648 16.86 4.22 3.56
CA SER A 648 17.63 5.45 3.38
C SER A 648 19.10 5.31 3.78
N SER A 649 19.97 5.94 3.01
CA SER A 649 21.40 6.04 3.25
C SER A 649 21.89 7.47 2.99
N LEU A 650 22.96 7.87 3.70
CA LEU A 650 23.60 9.17 3.52
C LEU A 650 25.10 9.01 3.75
N ALA A 651 25.91 9.51 2.81
CA ALA A 651 27.36 9.44 2.88
C ALA A 651 27.89 9.98 4.23
N GLY A 652 28.88 9.29 4.81
CA GLY A 652 29.46 9.65 6.10
C GLY A 652 28.57 9.39 7.33
N THR A 653 27.30 9.02 7.17
CA THR A 653 26.39 8.76 8.28
C THR A 653 26.47 7.32 8.74
N ILE A 654 26.65 7.12 10.05
CA ILE A 654 26.60 5.80 10.70
C ILE A 654 25.24 5.65 11.40
N ARG A 655 24.49 4.59 11.09
CA ARG A 655 23.11 4.38 11.57
C ARG A 655 23.03 3.29 12.64
N LEU A 656 22.09 3.43 13.58
CA LEU A 656 21.73 2.36 14.53
C LEU A 656 20.51 1.64 13.98
N CYS A 657 20.70 0.40 13.56
CA CYS A 657 19.72 -0.32 12.76
C CYS A 657 18.96 -1.36 13.59
N PRO A 658 17.62 -1.32 13.57
CA PRO A 658 16.79 -2.31 14.23
C PRO A 658 16.58 -3.52 13.32
N CYS A 659 17.44 -4.53 13.46
CA CYS A 659 17.28 -5.79 12.72
C CYS A 659 16.45 -6.80 13.51
N ARG A 660 15.97 -7.82 12.82
CA ARG A 660 15.38 -9.03 13.40
C ARG A 660 15.65 -10.24 12.50
N ASP A 661 15.44 -11.42 13.04
CA ASP A 661 15.41 -12.65 12.24
C ASP A 661 14.11 -12.77 11.43
N PHE A 662 14.05 -13.81 10.60
CA PHE A 662 12.90 -14.17 9.80
C PHE A 662 12.81 -15.69 9.65
N LEU A 663 11.62 -16.21 9.43
CA LEU A 663 11.36 -17.61 9.18
C LEU A 663 11.84 -17.98 7.75
N PRO A 664 12.36 -19.20 7.54
CA PRO A 664 12.70 -19.68 6.21
C PRO A 664 11.52 -19.56 5.24
N ASP A 665 11.76 -18.99 4.06
CA ASP A 665 10.75 -18.70 3.04
C ASP A 665 9.50 -17.95 3.57
N GLN A 666 9.62 -17.18 4.66
CA GLN A 666 8.59 -16.30 5.26
C GLN A 666 9.25 -15.01 5.78
N ARG A 667 9.73 -14.16 4.88
CA ARG A 667 10.60 -13.02 5.21
C ARG A 667 9.91 -11.97 6.11
N GLU A 668 8.59 -11.85 6.03
CA GLU A 668 7.81 -10.92 6.85
C GLU A 668 7.72 -11.36 8.32
N LEU A 669 7.84 -12.66 8.64
CA LEU A 669 7.57 -13.19 9.96
C LEU A 669 8.88 -13.60 10.65
N CYS A 670 9.11 -13.14 11.88
CA CYS A 670 10.22 -13.53 12.73
C CYS A 670 9.97 -14.84 13.48
N THR A 671 11.01 -15.45 14.06
CA THR A 671 10.85 -16.70 14.83
C THR A 671 9.94 -16.54 16.05
N GLN A 672 9.86 -15.33 16.60
CA GLN A 672 9.03 -14.97 17.75
C GLN A 672 7.70 -14.30 17.36
N CYS A 673 7.36 -14.28 16.06
CA CYS A 673 6.21 -13.52 15.56
C CYS A 673 4.91 -14.32 15.54
N LEU A 674 4.96 -15.65 15.78
CA LEU A 674 3.85 -16.60 15.69
C LEU A 674 3.25 -16.95 17.05
#